data_AF-A0A2P6TXV5-F1
#
_entry.id   AF-A0A2P6TXV5-F1
#
_cell.length_a   1.000
_cell.length_b   1.000
_cell.length_c   1.000
_cell.angle_alpha   90.00
_cell.angle_beta   90.00
_cell.angle_gamma   90.00
#
_symmetry.space_group_name_H-M   'P 1'
#
loop_
_entity.id
_entity.type
_entity.pdbx_description
1 polymer ?
#
loop_
_entity_poly.entity_id
_entity_poly.type
_entity_poly.pdbx_seq_one_letter_code
_entity_poly.pdbx_strand_id
1 'polypeptide(L)'
;MNELRDEHCDIREWVLHHAQLGAGRFYVFDTGSDPPMEPVLQDLIASGLVRYSYLTNATTDIQLEPPPPGRSFNWQRPIYSLCLQRHGPQHSWMGFIDADEFVVLQEGVPSLPELLRGYEQHGGLGLHWQLFPFDRHVERPAGGLLASYTACCGREGHASHRHIKSFVQPRNTLGPQTVHSFTYRQGRHAVNTAGARLDGPMLQQGQQVSYQGAVLHHYISRSLADFAVKQERRDGTGNVKRLSDFLNWHRKCRERCTAAVPLGQQLGQRFDLNRNVPPRCLLTERPTAALVSRRWQRVSWSEPIVWRELFLFPSTLERYGTPDEDQQVQANREELDRWLPAKRRMLARVAGAVRSLTVQVVPGSATLGRLSSAHGQLTLSGIQRLESLVEVLHVLAAATRLRSLDFSSNFQIQITIGDVEHVLRPLCQLTELRLYSWVKAVSPAAAVHLYRTLPQLKAPERMARTALLLLVALCATRALAAADAVEPAADDGPQLAARTSRRELKAFYPSGGKGSWTSGHPTPFVAIHATVMKGGELVLWTPWVKSYSSAVYYPWSKSYTKLLGNQGIHGEKNAFCAGQSTSVNNEVFIFGGHSNDVQWFRRYNHNTGVRTFSTMPSNRWYPTPVTLPEGKVLVVGGVLKSGYAGYAAKDKSLDNPTYTLFDPDSNKFSPDRNDMKAQLQEAFPIHTYAVVTVTPDGGVVVAAGKTLVKYARNGDRFTKQFSYPNRPGAPWSYPQTGVGLPLPLRPPYNQMFFLAAGGSAQDKAKESTPASAAAHVIELTAGKNAQWKASTMPWPRVMGDAVTLCDGTIGVFNGGGKGVGGWSQAATTYRFKDGGVYNCKKKCSKAGDWAYEPTIFDPASGQWSARGSLAQAGRPRGYHSFATLLADCSIMISGSDVTDDRTAEFFRPPYLNKGARPDITSAPGSTFTGQQVTISYSHSNAGSDPVDRAILIRTGAVTHSQAFDARAVWVNIVSHSPGRLVLQMPDNRNVVPQGMYFLNILTRNGVPASKMHIIQYY
;
A
#
# COMPACT_ATOMS: atom_id res chain seq x y z
N MET A 1 -8.39 35.56 -12.24
CA MET A 1 -7.68 34.65 -13.16
C MET A 1 -7.23 33.46 -12.35
N ASN A 2 -7.40 32.24 -12.87
CA ASN A 2 -7.19 31.02 -12.08
C ASN A 2 -6.71 29.83 -12.93
N GLU A 3 -5.76 29.06 -12.39
CA GLU A 3 -5.34 27.74 -12.90
C GLU A 3 -6.04 26.69 -12.03
N LEU A 4 -6.81 25.82 -12.65
CA LEU A 4 -7.78 25.02 -11.92
C LEU A 4 -7.79 23.57 -12.37
N ARG A 5 -7.93 22.68 -11.40
CA ARG A 5 -8.16 21.27 -11.64
C ARG A 5 -9.14 20.69 -10.62
N ASP A 6 -10.23 20.12 -11.12
CA ASP A 6 -11.28 19.45 -10.34
C ASP A 6 -11.99 20.34 -9.30
N GLU A 7 -12.10 21.65 -9.53
CA GLU A 7 -12.78 22.61 -8.65
C GLU A 7 -14.28 22.78 -9.01
N HIS A 8 -14.90 21.75 -9.58
CA HIS A 8 -16.30 21.76 -10.04
C HIS A 8 -17.30 22.25 -8.99
N CYS A 9 -17.04 21.93 -7.72
CA CYS A 9 -17.98 22.19 -6.64
C CYS A 9 -18.07 23.66 -6.22
N ASP A 10 -17.04 24.47 -6.52
CA ASP A 10 -16.88 25.82 -5.96
C ASP A 10 -16.74 26.90 -7.05
N ILE A 11 -16.25 26.52 -8.24
CA ILE A 11 -15.87 27.48 -9.28
C ILE A 11 -17.02 28.36 -9.75
N ARG A 12 -18.26 27.85 -9.73
CA ARG A 12 -19.44 28.60 -10.14
C ARG A 12 -19.79 29.72 -9.17
N GLU A 13 -19.88 29.40 -7.88
CA GLU A 13 -20.10 30.39 -6.81
C GLU A 13 -18.98 31.44 -6.83
N TRP A 14 -17.74 31.00 -7.02
CA TRP A 14 -16.58 31.88 -7.11
C TRP A 14 -16.69 32.90 -8.25
N VAL A 15 -17.09 32.49 -9.46
CA VAL A 15 -17.28 33.42 -10.59
C VAL A 15 -18.43 34.39 -10.33
N LEU A 16 -19.58 33.88 -9.89
CA LEU A 16 -20.79 34.68 -9.68
C LEU A 16 -20.60 35.74 -8.57
N HIS A 17 -19.95 35.36 -7.48
CA HIS A 17 -19.62 36.26 -6.37
C HIS A 17 -18.76 37.43 -6.84
N HIS A 18 -17.62 37.15 -7.47
CA HIS A 18 -16.71 38.21 -7.91
C HIS A 18 -17.33 39.07 -9.02
N ALA A 19 -18.24 38.52 -9.83
CA ALA A 19 -18.99 39.29 -10.82
C ALA A 19 -19.91 40.33 -10.14
N GLN A 20 -20.56 39.97 -9.03
CA GLN A 20 -21.39 40.89 -8.24
C GLN A 20 -20.55 42.01 -7.59
N LEU A 21 -19.28 41.74 -7.26
CA LEU A 21 -18.36 42.78 -6.80
C LEU A 21 -17.90 43.74 -7.91
N GLY A 22 -18.25 43.48 -9.17
CA GLY A 22 -17.92 44.32 -10.32
C GLY A 22 -16.77 43.81 -11.19
N ALA A 23 -16.34 42.56 -11.04
CA ALA A 23 -15.38 41.95 -11.96
C ALA A 23 -16.04 41.64 -13.31
N GLY A 24 -15.58 42.29 -14.39
CA GLY A 24 -16.23 42.21 -15.71
C GLY A 24 -15.80 41.05 -16.62
N ARG A 25 -14.73 40.30 -16.29
CA ARG A 25 -14.26 39.18 -17.10
C ARG A 25 -13.49 38.15 -16.27
N PHE A 26 -13.69 36.88 -16.57
CA PHE A 26 -12.99 35.76 -15.93
C PHE A 26 -12.23 34.94 -16.96
N TYR A 27 -10.99 34.61 -16.65
CA TYR A 27 -10.15 33.72 -17.43
C TYR A 27 -9.90 32.45 -16.61
N VAL A 28 -10.44 31.33 -17.08
CA VAL A 28 -10.40 30.03 -16.42
C VAL A 28 -9.56 29.10 -17.28
N PHE A 29 -8.40 28.70 -16.76
CA PHE A 29 -7.52 27.72 -17.39
C PHE A 29 -7.62 26.41 -16.64
N ASP A 30 -8.33 25.45 -17.23
CA ASP A 30 -8.58 24.12 -16.67
C ASP A 30 -7.46 23.17 -17.09
N THR A 31 -6.63 22.72 -16.14
CA THR A 31 -5.43 21.91 -16.37
C THR A 31 -5.71 20.40 -16.31
N GLY A 32 -6.78 19.97 -16.98
CA GLY A 32 -7.15 18.56 -17.10
C GLY A 32 -8.03 18.06 -15.96
N SER A 33 -9.07 18.82 -15.62
CA SER A 33 -10.17 18.34 -14.78
C SER A 33 -10.89 17.16 -15.43
N ASP A 34 -11.38 16.24 -14.59
CA ASP A 34 -12.16 15.08 -15.01
C ASP A 34 -13.49 14.95 -14.22
N PRO A 35 -14.65 15.19 -14.85
CA PRO A 35 -14.81 15.67 -16.24
C PRO A 35 -14.30 17.11 -16.43
N PRO A 36 -14.21 17.67 -17.65
CA PRO A 36 -13.96 19.11 -17.84
C PRO A 36 -14.98 19.98 -17.09
N MET A 37 -14.57 21.17 -16.63
CA MET A 37 -15.47 22.10 -15.90
C MET A 37 -16.41 22.91 -16.81
N GLU A 38 -16.24 22.82 -18.13
CA GLU A 38 -17.10 23.53 -19.11
C GLU A 38 -18.61 23.39 -18.83
N PRO A 39 -19.18 22.20 -18.54
CA PRO A 39 -20.61 22.07 -18.31
C PRO A 39 -21.13 22.87 -17.09
N VAL A 40 -20.29 23.06 -16.07
CA VAL A 40 -20.61 23.83 -14.85
C VAL A 40 -20.65 25.33 -15.12
N LEU A 41 -19.85 25.78 -16.09
CA LEU A 41 -19.68 27.19 -16.47
C LEU A 41 -20.38 27.55 -17.78
N GLN A 42 -21.14 26.64 -18.38
CA GLN A 42 -21.62 26.73 -19.76
C GLN A 42 -22.37 28.05 -20.06
N ASP A 43 -23.29 28.46 -19.20
CA ASP A 43 -24.04 29.72 -19.31
C ASP A 43 -23.16 30.95 -19.09
N LEU A 44 -22.17 30.86 -18.21
CA LEU A 44 -21.20 31.92 -17.94
C LEU A 44 -20.20 32.09 -19.10
N ILE A 45 -19.88 31.00 -19.80
CA ILE A 45 -19.11 31.03 -21.05
C ILE A 45 -19.96 31.64 -22.17
N ALA A 46 -21.21 31.22 -22.30
CA ALA A 46 -22.13 31.70 -23.34
C ALA A 46 -22.43 33.20 -23.22
N SER A 47 -22.58 33.72 -21.99
CA SER A 47 -22.72 35.17 -21.73
C SER A 47 -21.45 35.98 -22.02
N GLY A 48 -20.33 35.30 -22.29
CA GLY A 48 -19.02 35.90 -22.46
C GLY A 48 -18.32 36.26 -21.15
N LEU A 49 -18.98 36.16 -19.99
CA LEU A 49 -18.41 36.49 -18.69
C LEU A 49 -17.14 35.65 -18.40
N VAL A 50 -17.15 34.38 -18.80
CA VAL A 50 -16.01 33.45 -18.68
C VAL A 50 -15.36 33.17 -20.03
N ARG A 51 -14.04 33.29 -20.09
CA ARG A 51 -13.18 32.71 -21.14
C ARG A 51 -12.56 31.44 -20.58
N TYR A 52 -13.04 30.30 -21.04
CA TYR A 52 -12.61 28.98 -20.60
C TYR A 52 -11.57 28.41 -21.56
N SER A 53 -10.54 27.76 -21.02
CA SER A 53 -9.50 27.09 -21.80
C SER A 53 -9.15 25.77 -21.14
N TYR A 54 -9.42 24.66 -21.83
CA TYR A 54 -9.07 23.32 -21.37
C TYR A 54 -7.68 22.93 -21.87
N LEU A 55 -6.72 22.88 -20.95
CA LEU A 55 -5.31 22.62 -21.22
C LEU A 55 -4.98 21.18 -20.83
N THR A 56 -4.67 20.36 -21.83
CA THR A 56 -4.07 19.03 -21.63
C THR A 56 -2.75 18.94 -22.41
N ASN A 57 -1.92 17.94 -22.09
CA ASN A 57 -0.67 17.68 -22.82
C ASN A 57 -0.89 17.40 -24.33
N ALA A 58 -2.12 17.16 -24.78
CA ALA A 58 -2.45 16.81 -26.16
C ALA A 58 -2.97 18.00 -27.00
N THR A 59 -3.33 19.14 -26.40
CA THR A 59 -4.23 20.13 -27.04
C THR A 59 -3.72 21.57 -27.11
N THR A 60 -2.46 21.91 -26.85
CA THR A 60 -2.06 23.33 -26.76
C THR A 60 -0.89 23.76 -27.65
N ASP A 61 -1.12 24.82 -28.44
CA ASP A 61 -0.14 25.66 -29.16
C ASP A 61 0.78 26.48 -28.22
N ILE A 62 0.86 26.11 -26.95
CA ILE A 62 1.64 26.79 -25.94
C ILE A 62 2.81 25.87 -25.62
N GLN A 63 3.96 26.09 -26.26
CA GLN A 63 5.21 25.43 -25.88
C GLN A 63 5.57 25.88 -24.46
N LEU A 64 5.23 25.04 -23.48
CA LEU A 64 5.60 25.25 -22.10
C LEU A 64 6.80 24.35 -21.82
N GLU A 65 7.95 24.99 -21.56
CA GLU A 65 9.18 24.26 -21.25
C GLU A 65 8.94 23.28 -20.09
N PRO A 66 9.31 22.00 -20.23
CA PRO A 66 9.17 21.03 -19.16
C PRO A 66 10.03 21.44 -17.95
N PRO A 67 9.57 21.20 -16.72
CA PRO A 67 10.32 21.63 -15.53
C PRO A 67 11.57 20.77 -15.37
N PRO A 68 12.60 21.28 -14.68
CA PRO A 68 13.72 20.45 -14.25
C PRO A 68 13.22 19.25 -13.43
N PRO A 69 13.81 18.05 -13.59
CA PRO A 69 13.19 16.84 -13.06
C PRO A 69 13.23 16.81 -11.52
N GLY A 70 12.08 16.54 -10.88
CA GLY A 70 11.93 16.43 -9.42
C GLY A 70 11.06 17.50 -8.76
N ARG A 71 10.39 18.38 -9.53
CA ARG A 71 9.33 19.28 -9.02
C ARG A 71 8.00 18.99 -9.72
N SER A 72 6.89 19.09 -8.99
CA SER A 72 5.55 19.20 -9.60
C SER A 72 5.56 20.41 -10.55
N PHE A 73 5.06 20.24 -11.77
CA PHE A 73 4.91 21.37 -12.68
C PHE A 73 3.84 22.30 -12.10
N ASN A 74 4.27 23.43 -11.53
CA ASN A 74 3.34 24.46 -11.09
C ASN A 74 2.93 25.27 -12.33
N TRP A 75 1.82 24.86 -12.96
CA TRP A 75 1.22 25.53 -14.12
C TRP A 75 0.81 26.98 -13.83
N GLN A 76 0.64 27.35 -12.55
CA GLN A 76 0.10 28.67 -12.18
C GLN A 76 0.99 29.80 -12.69
N ARG A 77 2.31 29.78 -12.46
CA ARG A 77 3.17 30.90 -12.91
C ARG A 77 3.22 31.04 -14.44
N PRO A 78 3.42 29.97 -15.23
CA PRO A 78 3.35 30.08 -16.69
C PRO A 78 1.98 30.54 -17.20
N ILE A 79 0.88 30.05 -16.63
CA ILE A 79 -0.46 30.47 -17.04
C ILE A 79 -0.72 31.94 -16.62
N TYR A 80 -0.23 32.38 -15.45
CA TYR A 80 -0.33 33.77 -15.01
C TYR A 80 0.40 34.70 -16.00
N SER A 81 1.62 34.34 -16.40
CA SER A 81 2.38 35.06 -17.43
C SER A 81 1.64 35.08 -18.76
N LEU A 82 1.11 33.94 -19.21
CA LEU A 82 0.37 33.83 -20.46
C LEU A 82 -0.89 34.69 -20.47
N CYS A 83 -1.67 34.66 -19.38
CA CYS A 83 -2.88 35.45 -19.24
C CYS A 83 -2.54 36.95 -19.19
N LEU A 84 -1.50 37.34 -18.45
CA LEU A 84 -1.06 38.73 -18.41
C LEU A 84 -0.61 39.21 -19.80
N GLN A 85 0.10 38.37 -20.55
CA GLN A 85 0.56 38.71 -21.90
C GLN A 85 -0.60 38.81 -22.90
N ARG A 86 -1.51 37.83 -22.92
CA ARG A 86 -2.59 37.74 -23.92
C ARG A 86 -3.76 38.68 -23.61
N HIS A 87 -4.07 38.87 -22.34
CA HIS A 87 -5.29 39.55 -21.90
C HIS A 87 -5.02 40.78 -21.04
N GLY A 88 -3.82 40.93 -20.47
CA GLY A 88 -3.45 42.11 -19.67
C GLY A 88 -3.70 43.45 -20.37
N PRO A 89 -3.36 43.64 -21.66
CA PRO A 89 -3.64 44.89 -22.37
C PRO A 89 -5.13 45.27 -22.47
N GLN A 90 -6.05 44.33 -22.20
CA GLN A 90 -7.49 44.54 -22.28
C GLN A 90 -8.08 45.09 -20.97
N HIS A 91 -7.30 45.17 -19.88
CA HIS A 91 -7.81 45.51 -18.55
C HIS A 91 -6.92 46.51 -17.82
N SER A 92 -7.53 47.46 -17.11
CA SER A 92 -6.81 48.39 -16.22
C SER A 92 -6.27 47.70 -14.96
N TRP A 93 -6.98 46.68 -14.49
CA TRP A 93 -6.63 45.86 -13.33
C TRP A 93 -6.90 44.38 -13.61
N MET A 94 -6.05 43.50 -13.11
CA MET A 94 -6.22 42.05 -13.20
C MET A 94 -5.93 41.38 -11.85
N GLY A 95 -6.88 40.60 -11.35
CA GLY A 95 -6.75 39.81 -10.12
C GLY A 95 -6.35 38.36 -10.38
N PHE A 96 -5.40 37.86 -9.58
CA PHE A 96 -4.91 36.48 -9.60
C PHE A 96 -5.25 35.81 -8.27
N ILE A 97 -6.28 34.97 -8.27
CA ILE A 97 -6.98 34.48 -7.06
C ILE A 97 -7.41 33.03 -7.30
N ASP A 98 -7.24 32.18 -6.29
CA ASP A 98 -7.55 30.75 -6.32
C ASP A 98 -9.05 30.48 -6.08
N ALA A 99 -9.56 29.29 -6.41
CA ALA A 99 -11.01 29.01 -6.37
C ALA A 99 -11.53 28.75 -4.95
N ASP A 100 -10.64 28.60 -3.97
CA ASP A 100 -10.94 28.57 -2.55
C ASP A 100 -10.81 29.94 -1.87
N GLU A 101 -10.59 31.03 -2.63
CA GLU A 101 -10.35 32.37 -2.11
C GLU A 101 -11.41 33.37 -2.59
N PHE A 102 -12.09 34.03 -1.66
CA PHE A 102 -13.21 34.94 -1.94
C PHE A 102 -12.93 36.34 -1.39
N VAL A 103 -13.03 37.36 -2.24
CA VAL A 103 -12.92 38.75 -1.80
C VAL A 103 -14.17 39.15 -1.03
N VAL A 104 -14.01 39.71 0.16
CA VAL A 104 -15.11 40.28 0.94
C VAL A 104 -14.80 41.75 1.20
N LEU A 105 -15.58 42.63 0.57
CA LEU A 105 -15.47 44.07 0.75
C LEU A 105 -15.97 44.44 2.15
N GLN A 106 -15.24 45.32 2.83
CA GLN A 106 -15.65 45.86 4.11
C GLN A 106 -16.66 47.00 3.90
N GLU A 107 -17.36 47.34 4.98
CA GLU A 107 -18.34 48.43 5.00
C GLU A 107 -17.75 49.74 4.43
N GLY A 108 -18.54 50.44 3.61
CA GLY A 108 -18.13 51.68 2.94
C GLY A 108 -17.42 51.50 1.59
N VAL A 109 -17.12 50.27 1.16
CA VAL A 109 -16.55 50.00 -0.18
C VAL A 109 -17.64 49.44 -1.11
N PRO A 110 -18.14 50.22 -2.08
CA PRO A 110 -19.33 49.84 -2.85
C PRO A 110 -19.07 48.79 -3.93
N SER A 111 -17.82 48.67 -4.42
CA SER A 111 -17.46 47.69 -5.43
C SER A 111 -15.94 47.44 -5.46
N LEU A 112 -15.52 46.33 -6.06
CA LEU A 112 -14.12 46.00 -6.28
C LEU A 112 -13.41 47.02 -7.19
N PRO A 113 -14.00 47.51 -8.30
CA PRO A 113 -13.42 48.61 -9.06
C PRO A 113 -13.23 49.91 -8.24
N GLU A 114 -14.16 50.24 -7.35
CA GLU A 114 -14.04 51.42 -6.47
C GLU A 114 -12.85 51.28 -5.52
N LEU A 115 -12.71 50.10 -4.90
CA LEU A 115 -11.55 49.78 -4.07
C LEU A 115 -10.25 49.99 -4.85
N LEU A 116 -10.15 49.40 -6.04
CA LEU A 116 -8.93 49.42 -6.85
C LEU A 116 -8.58 50.83 -7.34
N ARG A 117 -9.56 51.71 -7.53
CA ARG A 117 -9.34 53.12 -7.91
C ARG A 117 -8.47 53.85 -6.89
N GLY A 118 -8.67 53.57 -5.60
CA GLY A 118 -7.87 54.15 -4.50
C GLY A 118 -6.38 53.79 -4.51
N TYR A 119 -5.96 52.84 -5.36
CA TYR A 119 -4.58 52.36 -5.45
C TYR A 119 -3.99 52.52 -6.85
N GLU A 120 -4.56 53.37 -7.70
CA GLU A 120 -4.09 53.60 -9.07
C GLU A 120 -2.66 54.15 -9.15
N GLN A 121 -2.22 54.85 -8.10
CA GLN A 121 -0.85 55.34 -7.94
C GLN A 121 0.19 54.21 -7.69
N HIS A 122 -0.24 52.99 -7.37
CA HIS A 122 0.65 51.85 -7.11
C HIS A 122 0.76 50.90 -8.31
N GLY A 123 1.68 49.94 -8.26
CA GLY A 123 1.79 48.89 -9.28
C GLY A 123 0.72 47.80 -9.11
N GLY A 124 0.31 47.55 -7.86
CA GLY A 124 -0.70 46.56 -7.52
C GLY A 124 -1.20 46.70 -6.07
N LEU A 125 -2.25 45.95 -5.74
CA LEU A 125 -2.84 45.83 -4.41
C LEU A 125 -2.80 44.36 -3.97
N GLY A 126 -2.27 44.09 -2.78
CA GLY A 126 -2.31 42.78 -2.14
C GLY A 126 -3.41 42.71 -1.09
N LEU A 127 -4.30 41.71 -1.18
CA LEU A 127 -5.31 41.43 -0.15
C LEU A 127 -4.87 40.29 0.75
N HIS A 128 -5.01 40.48 2.07
CA HIS A 128 -4.57 39.52 3.07
C HIS A 128 -5.59 38.40 3.32
N TRP A 129 -5.08 37.20 3.60
CA TRP A 129 -5.89 36.04 3.96
C TRP A 129 -6.54 36.17 5.34
N GLN A 130 -7.83 35.84 5.40
CA GLN A 130 -8.51 35.37 6.59
C GLN A 130 -8.90 33.90 6.37
N LEU A 131 -8.45 33.01 7.26
CA LEU A 131 -8.54 31.57 7.04
C LEU A 131 -9.85 30.98 7.59
N PHE A 132 -10.51 30.13 6.81
CA PHE A 132 -11.74 29.43 7.15
C PHE A 132 -11.53 27.90 7.13
N PRO A 133 -11.51 27.22 8.30
CA PRO A 133 -11.42 25.77 8.38
C PRO A 133 -12.74 25.10 7.97
N PHE A 134 -12.86 23.79 8.24
CA PHE A 134 -13.97 22.98 7.76
C PHE A 134 -15.29 23.19 8.50
N ASP A 135 -15.30 24.09 9.49
CA ASP A 135 -16.47 24.49 10.27
C ASP A 135 -17.38 23.33 10.72
N ARG A 136 -16.75 22.22 11.15
CA ARG A 136 -17.41 20.96 11.58
C ARG A 136 -18.28 20.26 10.52
N HIS A 137 -18.25 20.71 9.27
CA HIS A 137 -18.99 20.09 8.18
C HIS A 137 -18.39 18.74 7.81
N VAL A 138 -19.21 17.71 7.98
CA VAL A 138 -18.89 16.33 7.59
C VAL A 138 -18.98 16.20 6.06
N GLU A 139 -20.03 16.76 5.47
CA GLU A 139 -20.27 16.86 4.03
C GLU A 139 -20.50 18.33 3.64
N ARG A 140 -20.50 18.63 2.34
CA ARG A 140 -20.69 20.01 1.87
C ARG A 140 -22.13 20.46 2.12
N PRO A 141 -22.35 21.59 2.80
CA PRO A 141 -23.67 22.18 2.92
C PRO A 141 -24.16 22.73 1.57
N ALA A 142 -25.47 22.68 1.33
CA ALA A 142 -26.08 23.07 0.06
C ALA A 142 -26.00 24.58 -0.23
N GLY A 143 -25.74 25.41 0.78
CA GLY A 143 -25.76 26.88 0.70
C GLY A 143 -24.52 27.53 0.07
N GLY A 144 -23.56 26.76 -0.43
CA GLY A 144 -22.28 27.29 -0.92
C GLY A 144 -21.29 27.64 0.20
N LEU A 145 -20.05 27.97 -0.18
CA LEU A 145 -18.97 28.28 0.75
C LEU A 145 -19.25 29.54 1.58
N LEU A 146 -19.74 30.60 0.94
CA LEU A 146 -19.91 31.90 1.59
C LEU A 146 -21.02 31.87 2.66
N ALA A 147 -22.11 31.17 2.40
CA ALA A 147 -23.25 31.12 3.32
C ALA A 147 -23.03 30.15 4.49
N SER A 148 -22.19 29.13 4.30
CA SER A 148 -22.22 27.95 5.17
C SER A 148 -20.99 27.76 6.07
N TYR A 149 -19.90 28.46 5.80
CA TYR A 149 -18.64 28.35 6.55
C TYR A 149 -18.36 29.64 7.30
N THR A 150 -18.69 29.64 8.60
CA THR A 150 -18.68 30.81 9.49
C THR A 150 -17.57 30.76 10.53
N ALA A 151 -16.96 29.60 10.81
CA ALA A 151 -15.76 29.54 11.65
C ALA A 151 -14.53 30.07 10.89
N CYS A 152 -13.73 30.91 11.56
CA CYS A 152 -12.51 31.49 11.04
C CYS A 152 -11.37 31.52 12.07
N CYS A 153 -10.14 31.70 11.58
CA CYS A 153 -8.97 31.88 12.43
C CYS A 153 -8.90 33.32 12.95
N GLY A 154 -8.57 33.47 14.24
CA GLY A 154 -8.49 34.77 14.88
C GLY A 154 -7.42 35.67 14.27
N ARG A 155 -7.73 36.95 14.14
CA ARG A 155 -6.93 37.91 13.37
C ARG A 155 -5.57 38.21 14.01
N GLU A 156 -5.39 37.93 15.30
CA GLU A 156 -4.15 38.13 16.05
C GLU A 156 -3.26 36.87 16.07
N GLY A 157 -1.95 37.05 15.84
CA GLY A 157 -0.94 36.01 16.08
C GLY A 157 -0.81 34.89 15.04
N HIS A 158 -1.70 34.78 14.05
CA HIS A 158 -1.59 33.74 13.02
C HIS A 158 -0.72 34.14 11.84
N ALA A 159 0.51 33.60 11.75
CA ALA A 159 1.49 33.96 10.72
C ALA A 159 0.99 33.84 9.27
N SER A 160 0.07 32.90 9.02
CA SER A 160 -0.53 32.70 7.68
C SER A 160 -1.33 33.90 7.17
N HIS A 161 -1.89 34.73 8.05
CA HIS A 161 -2.64 35.94 7.67
C HIS A 161 -1.78 36.99 6.92
N ARG A 162 -0.46 36.88 7.03
CA ARG A 162 0.47 37.77 6.30
C ARG A 162 0.54 37.49 4.81
N HIS A 163 0.07 36.32 4.35
CA HIS A 163 0.02 36.01 2.92
C HIS A 163 -0.99 36.89 2.20
N ILE A 164 -0.75 37.08 0.90
CA ILE A 164 -1.58 37.90 0.04
C ILE A 164 -1.97 37.18 -1.26
N LYS A 165 -3.00 37.70 -1.91
CA LYS A 165 -3.16 37.57 -3.37
C LYS A 165 -3.20 38.94 -4.03
N SER A 166 -2.70 38.98 -5.26
CA SER A 166 -2.39 40.22 -5.94
C SER A 166 -3.44 40.60 -6.99
N PHE A 167 -3.85 41.86 -6.93
CA PHE A 167 -4.46 42.61 -8.02
C PHE A 167 -3.38 43.51 -8.59
N VAL A 168 -3.16 43.44 -9.90
CA VAL A 168 -2.07 44.18 -10.54
C VAL A 168 -2.61 45.06 -11.64
N GLN A 169 -1.96 46.20 -11.88
CA GLN A 169 -2.20 46.99 -13.09
C GLN A 169 -1.34 46.44 -14.23
N PRO A 170 -1.89 45.76 -15.26
CA PRO A 170 -1.08 45.09 -16.27
C PRO A 170 -0.06 46.01 -16.96
N ARG A 171 -0.42 47.27 -17.21
CA ARG A 171 0.48 48.30 -17.78
C ARG A 171 1.76 48.54 -16.95
N ASN A 172 1.70 48.31 -15.64
CA ASN A 172 2.79 48.52 -14.68
C ASN A 172 3.48 47.22 -14.25
N THR A 173 3.03 46.07 -14.76
CA THR A 173 3.50 44.74 -14.31
C THR A 173 4.33 44.05 -15.40
N LEU A 174 5.48 43.51 -15.01
CA LEU A 174 6.37 42.75 -15.91
C LEU A 174 6.03 41.26 -15.90
N GLY A 175 5.57 40.71 -14.78
CA GLY A 175 5.16 39.32 -14.68
C GLY A 175 5.13 38.78 -13.25
N PRO A 176 4.66 37.54 -13.04
CA PRO A 176 4.58 36.91 -11.73
C PRO A 176 5.98 36.52 -11.18
N GLN A 177 6.34 37.09 -10.04
CA GLN A 177 7.53 36.69 -9.26
C GLN A 177 7.25 35.37 -8.53
N THR A 178 6.05 35.25 -7.95
CA THR A 178 5.51 34.03 -7.32
C THR A 178 4.04 33.86 -7.74
N VAL A 179 3.33 32.89 -7.18
CA VAL A 179 1.86 32.76 -7.36
C VAL A 179 1.07 33.76 -6.52
N HIS A 180 1.74 34.54 -5.67
CA HIS A 180 1.14 35.56 -4.81
C HIS A 180 1.62 36.98 -5.12
N SER A 181 2.80 37.14 -5.74
CA SER A 181 3.48 38.43 -5.94
C SER A 181 4.02 38.63 -7.35
N PHE A 182 4.18 39.89 -7.76
CA PHE A 182 4.52 40.28 -9.13
C PHE A 182 5.70 41.26 -9.17
N THR A 183 6.44 41.23 -10.27
CA THR A 183 7.48 42.21 -10.58
C THR A 183 6.84 43.38 -11.34
N TYR A 184 7.16 44.60 -10.93
CA TYR A 184 6.61 45.84 -11.51
C TYR A 184 7.69 46.62 -12.27
N ARG A 185 7.24 47.50 -13.17
CA ARG A 185 8.13 48.45 -13.88
C ARG A 185 8.78 49.43 -12.91
N GLN A 186 9.94 49.99 -13.29
CA GLN A 186 10.72 50.87 -12.42
C GLN A 186 9.87 51.99 -11.79
N GLY A 187 10.05 52.20 -10.48
CA GLY A 187 9.29 53.19 -9.69
C GLY A 187 7.92 52.72 -9.17
N ARG A 188 7.41 51.55 -9.61
CA ARG A 188 6.13 50.98 -9.14
C ARG A 188 6.36 49.81 -8.19
N HIS A 189 5.43 49.62 -7.25
CA HIS A 189 5.41 48.50 -6.30
C HIS A 189 3.98 48.21 -5.86
N ALA A 190 3.73 47.02 -5.31
CA ALA A 190 2.45 46.70 -4.69
C ALA A 190 2.38 47.21 -3.25
N VAL A 191 1.17 47.51 -2.80
CA VAL A 191 0.88 47.83 -1.40
C VAL A 191 -0.24 46.95 -0.86
N ASN A 192 -0.36 46.80 0.45
CA ASN A 192 -1.57 46.29 1.08
C ASN A 192 -2.62 47.41 1.20
N THR A 193 -3.79 47.10 1.75
CA THR A 193 -4.87 48.08 1.86
C THR A 193 -4.58 49.25 2.81
N ALA A 194 -3.59 49.14 3.69
CA ALA A 194 -3.10 50.24 4.52
C ALA A 194 -1.98 51.07 3.85
N GLY A 195 -1.64 50.79 2.58
CA GLY A 195 -0.57 51.47 1.87
C GLY A 195 0.84 50.96 2.20
N ALA A 196 0.97 49.92 3.03
CA ALA A 196 2.27 49.33 3.34
C ALA A 196 2.81 48.56 2.12
N ARG A 197 4.07 48.82 1.78
CA ARG A 197 4.74 48.20 0.63
C ARG A 197 4.86 46.68 0.76
N LEU A 198 4.64 45.98 -0.35
CA LEU A 198 4.73 44.53 -0.49
C LEU A 198 5.87 44.16 -1.45
N ASP A 199 6.91 43.51 -0.91
CA ASP A 199 8.08 43.05 -1.69
C ASP A 199 8.08 41.53 -1.94
N GLY A 200 7.03 40.80 -1.55
CA GLY A 200 6.97 39.35 -1.64
C GLY A 200 5.58 38.74 -1.44
N PRO A 201 5.47 37.41 -1.34
CA PRO A 201 4.20 36.69 -1.23
C PRO A 201 3.49 36.88 0.13
N MET A 202 4.20 37.46 1.10
CA MET A 202 3.70 37.76 2.43
C MET A 202 4.32 39.06 2.93
N LEU A 203 3.59 39.78 3.78
CA LEU A 203 4.06 41.00 4.45
C LEU A 203 5.27 40.68 5.35
N GLN A 204 6.26 41.57 5.51
CA GLN A 204 7.45 41.31 6.33
C GLN A 204 7.14 41.27 7.84
N GLN A 205 8.03 40.67 8.64
CA GLN A 205 7.81 40.50 10.07
C GLN A 205 7.94 41.86 10.77
N GLY A 206 6.93 42.25 11.55
CA GLY A 206 6.86 43.57 12.22
C GLY A 206 5.97 44.59 11.50
N GLN A 207 5.48 44.29 10.28
CA GLN A 207 4.47 45.09 9.60
C GLN A 207 3.06 44.55 9.89
N GLN A 208 2.05 45.43 9.95
CA GLN A 208 0.69 45.08 10.34
C GLN A 208 -0.15 44.61 9.14
N VAL A 209 -0.81 43.46 9.31
CA VAL A 209 -1.82 42.96 8.38
C VAL A 209 -3.00 43.92 8.35
N SER A 210 -3.48 44.26 7.16
CA SER A 210 -4.66 45.11 6.99
C SER A 210 -5.79 44.36 6.30
N TYR A 211 -6.98 44.46 6.91
CA TYR A 211 -8.26 44.04 6.33
C TYR A 211 -9.13 45.24 5.98
N GLN A 212 -8.57 46.46 6.04
CA GLN A 212 -9.30 47.68 5.70
C GLN A 212 -9.73 47.63 4.24
N GLY A 213 -10.98 48.00 3.96
CA GLY A 213 -11.56 48.03 2.62
C GLY A 213 -11.89 46.65 2.04
N ALA A 214 -10.99 45.67 2.15
CA ALA A 214 -11.27 44.29 1.73
C ALA A 214 -10.40 43.26 2.46
N VAL A 215 -10.95 42.05 2.58
CA VAL A 215 -10.27 40.85 3.08
C VAL A 215 -10.44 39.70 2.08
N LEU A 216 -9.50 38.77 2.06
CA LEU A 216 -9.59 37.57 1.24
C LEU A 216 -9.91 36.35 2.13
N HIS A 217 -11.14 35.87 2.08
CA HIS A 217 -11.55 34.65 2.78
C HIS A 217 -10.96 33.43 2.09
N HIS A 218 -10.13 32.64 2.78
CA HIS A 218 -9.50 31.44 2.24
C HIS A 218 -10.05 30.17 2.91
N TYR A 219 -10.83 29.39 2.16
CA TYR A 219 -11.50 28.18 2.61
C TYR A 219 -10.58 26.94 2.52
N ILE A 220 -9.63 26.87 3.46
CA ILE A 220 -8.50 25.92 3.42
C ILE A 220 -8.89 24.44 3.45
N SER A 221 -10.04 24.10 4.03
CA SER A 221 -10.37 22.70 4.33
C SER A 221 -11.80 22.24 4.05
N ARG A 222 -12.75 23.16 3.79
CA ARG A 222 -14.15 22.89 3.36
C ARG A 222 -14.85 21.80 4.18
N SER A 223 -15.03 20.56 3.75
CA SER A 223 -15.61 19.49 4.61
C SER A 223 -14.62 18.39 4.95
N LEU A 224 -14.97 17.55 5.94
CA LEU A 224 -14.19 16.35 6.23
C LEU A 224 -14.26 15.32 5.07
N ALA A 225 -15.36 15.30 4.31
CA ALA A 225 -15.44 14.58 3.03
C ALA A 225 -14.48 15.16 1.96
N ASP A 226 -14.38 16.49 1.84
CA ASP A 226 -13.39 17.14 0.96
C ASP A 226 -11.97 16.83 1.39
N PHE A 227 -11.71 16.77 2.70
CA PHE A 227 -10.42 16.35 3.22
C PHE A 227 -10.11 14.90 2.87
N ALA A 228 -11.06 13.98 2.98
CA ALA A 228 -10.86 12.59 2.59
C ALA A 228 -10.47 12.48 1.10
N VAL A 229 -11.12 13.24 0.22
CA VAL A 229 -10.77 13.31 -1.21
C VAL A 229 -9.40 13.99 -1.44
N LYS A 230 -9.11 15.08 -0.72
CA LYS A 230 -7.81 15.78 -0.76
C LYS A 230 -6.69 14.99 -0.08
N GLN A 231 -6.97 13.98 0.74
CA GLN A 231 -5.96 13.09 1.32
C GLN A 231 -5.51 12.03 0.31
N GLU A 232 -6.40 11.64 -0.61
CA GLU A 232 -6.08 10.77 -1.75
C GLU A 232 -5.23 11.49 -2.80
N ARG A 233 -5.26 12.84 -2.83
CA ARG A 233 -4.50 13.70 -3.75
C ARG A 233 -3.44 14.50 -2.98
N ARG A 234 -2.17 14.09 -3.08
CA ARG A 234 -1.02 14.82 -2.49
C ARG A 234 -1.12 16.34 -2.77
N ASP A 235 -0.69 17.19 -1.84
CA ASP A 235 -0.70 18.64 -2.06
C ASP A 235 0.25 19.08 -3.19
N GLY A 236 0.23 20.36 -3.57
CA GLY A 236 1.08 20.92 -4.62
C GLY A 236 2.60 20.75 -4.40
N THR A 237 3.01 20.29 -3.22
CA THR A 237 4.40 19.95 -2.84
C THR A 237 4.66 18.45 -2.69
N GLY A 238 3.65 17.60 -2.89
CA GLY A 238 3.76 16.14 -2.83
C GLY A 238 3.54 15.54 -1.43
N ASN A 239 3.15 16.34 -0.44
CA ASN A 239 2.90 15.88 0.93
C ASN A 239 1.48 15.34 1.11
N VAL A 240 1.32 14.35 2.00
CA VAL A 240 0.02 13.85 2.43
C VAL A 240 -0.52 14.77 3.52
N LYS A 241 -1.68 15.39 3.31
CA LYS A 241 -2.33 16.20 4.34
C LYS A 241 -2.71 15.29 5.52
N ARG A 242 -2.19 15.57 6.72
CA ARG A 242 -2.46 14.76 7.93
C ARG A 242 -3.79 15.16 8.55
N LEU A 243 -4.56 14.17 9.01
CA LEU A 243 -5.81 14.41 9.73
C LEU A 243 -5.57 15.26 10.99
N SER A 244 -4.43 15.05 11.66
CA SER A 244 -4.02 15.86 12.81
C SER A 244 -3.87 17.34 12.46
N ASP A 245 -3.30 17.67 11.30
CA ASP A 245 -3.11 19.04 10.84
C ASP A 245 -4.46 19.66 10.45
N PHE A 246 -5.32 18.89 9.77
CA PHE A 246 -6.70 19.27 9.46
C PHE A 246 -7.52 19.58 10.72
N LEU A 247 -7.47 18.72 11.73
CA LEU A 247 -8.18 18.94 13.01
C LEU A 247 -7.54 20.05 13.85
N ASN A 248 -6.23 20.29 13.71
CA ASN A 248 -5.54 21.39 14.41
C ASN A 248 -6.03 22.76 13.93
N TRP A 249 -6.33 22.91 12.63
CA TRP A 249 -6.94 24.13 12.10
C TRP A 249 -8.26 24.44 12.79
N HIS A 250 -9.15 23.45 12.94
CA HIS A 250 -10.41 23.66 13.67
C HIS A 250 -10.23 24.00 15.15
N ARG A 251 -9.24 23.41 15.82
CA ARG A 251 -8.94 23.75 17.22
C ARG A 251 -8.46 25.20 17.39
N LYS A 252 -7.71 25.72 16.43
CA LYS A 252 -7.14 27.08 16.46
C LYS A 252 -8.09 28.15 15.93
N CYS A 253 -9.07 27.77 15.12
CA CYS A 253 -9.89 28.70 14.35
C CYS A 253 -11.36 28.54 14.75
N ARG A 254 -11.73 29.25 15.82
CA ARG A 254 -13.03 29.16 16.50
C ARG A 254 -13.80 30.49 16.52
N GLU A 255 -13.27 31.54 15.90
CA GLU A 255 -13.98 32.81 15.82
C GLU A 255 -15.13 32.70 14.83
N ARG A 256 -16.22 33.42 15.09
CA ARG A 256 -17.38 33.46 14.20
C ARG A 256 -17.28 34.66 13.26
N CYS A 257 -17.05 34.38 11.99
CA CYS A 257 -16.93 35.35 10.90
C CYS A 257 -18.09 35.22 9.90
N THR A 258 -19.11 36.07 10.04
CA THR A 258 -20.34 36.00 9.25
C THR A 258 -20.45 37.03 8.14
N ALA A 259 -19.41 37.85 7.90
CA ALA A 259 -19.44 38.93 6.92
C ALA A 259 -19.79 38.48 5.48
N ALA A 260 -19.48 37.22 5.13
CA ALA A 260 -19.79 36.64 3.82
C ALA A 260 -21.18 35.98 3.74
N VAL A 261 -21.84 35.72 4.86
CA VAL A 261 -23.08 34.91 4.90
C VAL A 261 -24.22 35.54 4.11
N PRO A 262 -24.55 36.84 4.29
CA PRO A 262 -25.62 37.48 3.52
C PRO A 262 -25.37 37.44 2.01
N LEU A 263 -24.09 37.58 1.60
CA LEU A 263 -23.68 37.53 0.20
C LEU A 263 -23.89 36.14 -0.39
N GLY A 264 -23.48 35.09 0.33
CA GLY A 264 -23.69 33.70 -0.07
C GLY A 264 -25.17 33.34 -0.18
N GLN A 265 -25.99 33.77 0.79
CA GLN A 265 -27.45 33.55 0.76
C GLN A 265 -28.11 34.24 -0.43
N GLN A 266 -27.74 35.50 -0.71
CA GLN A 266 -28.26 36.25 -1.84
C GLN A 266 -27.86 35.61 -3.19
N LEU A 267 -26.62 35.11 -3.30
CA LEU A 267 -26.14 34.37 -4.47
C LEU A 267 -26.94 33.09 -4.70
N GLY A 268 -27.12 32.27 -3.65
CA GLY A 268 -27.89 31.02 -3.73
C GLY A 268 -29.38 31.22 -4.03
N GLN A 269 -29.97 32.35 -3.62
CA GLN A 269 -31.34 32.70 -3.99
C GLN A 269 -31.48 33.13 -5.46
N ARG A 270 -30.44 33.77 -6.01
CA ARG A 270 -30.47 34.35 -7.36
C ARG A 270 -30.01 33.39 -8.45
N PHE A 271 -29.11 32.47 -8.10
CA PHE A 271 -28.48 31.59 -9.06
C PHE A 271 -28.47 30.14 -8.57
N ASP A 272 -28.67 29.20 -9.50
CA ASP A 272 -28.41 27.80 -9.24
C ASP A 272 -26.89 27.58 -9.16
N LEU A 273 -26.35 27.52 -7.94
CA LEU A 273 -24.94 27.27 -7.66
C LEU A 273 -24.52 25.82 -7.97
N ASN A 274 -25.48 24.90 -8.09
CA ASN A 274 -25.29 23.47 -8.26
C ASN A 274 -25.48 23.00 -9.72
N ARG A 275 -25.68 23.95 -10.65
CA ARG A 275 -25.93 23.67 -12.07
C ARG A 275 -24.84 22.80 -12.69
N ASN A 276 -25.24 21.64 -13.21
CA ASN A 276 -24.37 20.66 -13.89
C ASN A 276 -23.14 20.21 -13.07
N VAL A 277 -23.17 20.42 -11.75
CA VAL A 277 -22.06 20.02 -10.89
C VAL A 277 -22.08 18.49 -10.76
N PRO A 278 -20.93 17.80 -10.84
CA PRO A 278 -20.88 16.34 -10.72
C PRO A 278 -21.49 15.82 -9.40
N PRO A 279 -22.11 14.62 -9.38
CA PRO A 279 -22.77 14.08 -8.18
C PRO A 279 -21.91 14.02 -6.91
N ARG A 280 -20.58 13.96 -7.06
CA ARG A 280 -19.63 14.02 -5.93
C ARG A 280 -19.71 15.32 -5.12
N CYS A 281 -20.22 16.41 -5.69
CA CYS A 281 -20.39 17.69 -5.01
C CYS A 281 -21.80 17.90 -4.45
N LEU A 282 -22.79 17.11 -4.89
CA LEU A 282 -24.22 17.29 -4.62
C LEU A 282 -24.75 16.34 -3.54
N LEU A 283 -23.90 15.81 -2.68
CA LEU A 283 -24.33 14.89 -1.63
C LEU A 283 -25.13 15.65 -0.58
N THR A 284 -26.43 15.79 -0.84
CA THR A 284 -27.42 16.38 0.05
C THR A 284 -28.48 15.36 0.48
N GLU A 285 -28.44 14.13 -0.05
CA GLU A 285 -29.27 13.03 0.43
C GLU A 285 -28.68 12.43 1.71
N ARG A 286 -29.45 12.48 2.80
CA ARG A 286 -29.11 11.87 4.09
C ARG A 286 -28.50 10.47 3.85
N PRO A 287 -27.23 10.24 4.17
CA PRO A 287 -26.62 8.96 3.92
C PRO A 287 -27.32 7.93 4.82
N THR A 288 -27.86 6.87 4.23
CA THR A 288 -28.22 5.69 5.02
C THR A 288 -26.98 5.23 5.80
N ALA A 289 -27.16 4.65 6.99
CA ALA A 289 -26.06 4.21 7.87
C ALA A 289 -25.00 3.32 7.17
N ALA A 290 -25.34 2.73 6.01
CA ALA A 290 -24.44 1.98 5.15
C ALA A 290 -23.43 2.85 4.34
N LEU A 291 -23.76 4.10 4.01
CA LEU A 291 -22.87 5.01 3.27
C LEU A 291 -21.91 5.76 4.23
N VAL A 292 -22.39 6.11 5.43
CA VAL A 292 -21.54 6.60 6.53
C VAL A 292 -20.52 5.53 6.95
N SER A 293 -20.85 4.24 6.90
CA SER A 293 -19.86 3.20 7.21
C SER A 293 -18.86 2.91 6.08
N ARG A 294 -19.20 3.14 4.81
CA ARG A 294 -18.33 2.81 3.65
C ARG A 294 -17.33 3.89 3.28
N ARG A 295 -17.67 5.18 3.40
CA ARG A 295 -16.72 6.28 3.12
C ARG A 295 -15.78 6.59 4.29
N TRP A 296 -16.16 6.19 5.49
CA TRP A 296 -15.46 6.59 6.71
C TRP A 296 -14.56 5.51 7.32
N GLN A 297 -14.50 4.30 6.75
CA GLN A 297 -13.63 3.21 7.22
C GLN A 297 -12.11 3.48 7.13
N ARG A 298 -11.69 4.55 6.44
CA ARG A 298 -10.27 4.94 6.29
C ARG A 298 -9.82 6.06 7.23
N VAL A 299 -10.75 6.72 7.92
CA VAL A 299 -10.41 7.56 9.07
C VAL A 299 -10.26 6.62 10.26
N SER A 300 -9.11 6.64 10.92
CA SER A 300 -8.88 5.86 12.15
C SER A 300 -9.82 6.36 13.25
N TRP A 301 -11.00 5.75 13.36
CA TRP A 301 -11.97 5.98 14.45
C TRP A 301 -11.47 5.48 15.82
N SER A 302 -10.28 4.86 15.85
CA SER A 302 -9.60 4.42 17.07
C SER A 302 -8.90 5.54 17.84
N GLU A 303 -8.88 6.78 17.33
CA GLU A 303 -8.50 7.93 18.17
C GLU A 303 -9.71 8.42 18.99
N PRO A 304 -9.65 8.39 20.33
CA PRO A 304 -10.69 8.96 21.20
C PRO A 304 -11.00 10.44 20.90
N ILE A 305 -10.07 11.14 20.22
CA ILE A 305 -10.14 12.55 19.83
C ILE A 305 -11.22 12.84 18.78
N VAL A 306 -11.40 11.99 17.76
CA VAL A 306 -12.39 12.25 16.69
C VAL A 306 -13.82 12.16 17.24
N TRP A 307 -14.07 11.18 18.12
CA TRP A 307 -15.35 11.01 18.83
C TRP A 307 -15.60 12.11 19.86
N ARG A 308 -14.55 12.60 20.56
CA ARG A 308 -14.67 13.69 21.53
C ARG A 308 -14.99 15.03 20.88
N GLU A 309 -14.31 15.37 19.79
CA GLU A 309 -14.37 16.70 19.16
C GLU A 309 -15.57 16.90 18.24
N LEU A 310 -16.08 15.83 17.60
CA LEU A 310 -17.29 15.89 16.76
C LEU A 310 -18.60 15.73 17.56
N PHE A 311 -18.57 15.08 18.74
CA PHE A 311 -19.81 14.63 19.41
C PHE A 311 -19.92 14.86 20.93
N LEU A 312 -18.88 15.28 21.66
CA LEU A 312 -18.87 15.29 23.14
C LEU A 312 -18.49 16.62 23.84
N PHE A 313 -18.38 17.75 23.14
CA PHE A 313 -18.20 19.05 23.81
C PHE A 313 -19.45 19.94 23.78
N PRO A 314 -20.28 19.91 24.83
CA PRO A 314 -21.13 21.00 25.24
C PRO A 314 -20.56 21.63 26.52
N SER A 315 -19.55 22.47 26.43
CA SER A 315 -19.16 23.29 27.60
C SER A 315 -18.27 24.45 27.20
N THR A 316 -18.92 25.51 26.73
CA THR A 316 -18.72 26.94 27.05
C THR A 316 -19.32 27.75 25.91
N LEU A 317 -20.64 27.63 25.73
CA LEU A 317 -21.47 28.61 25.02
C LEU A 317 -22.22 29.36 26.12
N GLU A 318 -21.48 30.12 26.93
CA GLU A 318 -22.10 31.29 27.53
C GLU A 318 -21.88 32.44 26.55
N ARG A 319 -23.02 32.91 26.05
CA ARG A 319 -23.25 34.12 25.24
C ARG A 319 -22.93 33.98 23.75
N TYR A 320 -23.90 34.42 22.95
CA TYR A 320 -23.88 34.64 21.50
C TYR A 320 -24.24 33.45 20.61
N GLY A 321 -25.47 32.93 20.74
CA GLY A 321 -26.11 32.07 19.76
C GLY A 321 -27.42 32.69 19.24
N THR A 322 -27.56 32.78 17.92
CA THR A 322 -28.82 33.13 17.22
C THR A 322 -29.69 31.87 17.06
N PRO A 323 -31.02 32.01 16.85
CA PRO A 323 -31.98 30.89 16.84
C PRO A 323 -31.65 29.69 15.92
N ASP A 324 -30.87 29.88 14.85
CA ASP A 324 -30.50 28.82 13.90
C ASP A 324 -29.44 27.83 14.42
N GLU A 325 -28.52 28.26 15.30
CA GLU A 325 -27.56 27.34 15.93
C GLU A 325 -28.23 26.48 16.99
N ASP A 326 -29.22 27.04 17.69
CA ASP A 326 -30.05 26.29 18.61
C ASP A 326 -30.88 25.24 17.85
N GLN A 327 -31.41 25.51 16.66
CA GLN A 327 -32.11 24.50 15.85
C GLN A 327 -31.19 23.33 15.42
N GLN A 328 -29.94 23.59 15.02
CA GLN A 328 -29.02 22.53 14.62
C GLN A 328 -28.56 21.68 15.83
N VAL A 329 -28.37 22.32 16.99
CA VAL A 329 -28.07 21.63 18.26
C VAL A 329 -29.30 20.87 18.77
N GLN A 330 -30.51 21.40 18.60
CA GLN A 330 -31.78 20.74 18.92
C GLN A 330 -32.00 19.52 18.04
N ALA A 331 -31.78 19.61 16.73
CA ALA A 331 -31.90 18.49 15.80
C ALA A 331 -30.93 17.34 16.14
N ASN A 332 -29.69 17.68 16.49
CA ASN A 332 -28.69 16.71 16.93
C ASN A 332 -29.02 16.13 18.32
N ARG A 333 -29.61 16.92 19.24
CA ARG A 333 -30.10 16.46 20.55
C ARG A 333 -31.33 15.57 20.44
N GLU A 334 -32.30 15.88 19.59
CA GLU A 334 -33.50 15.07 19.36
C GLU A 334 -33.18 13.71 18.73
N GLU A 335 -32.11 13.64 17.93
CA GLU A 335 -31.59 12.38 17.39
C GLU A 335 -30.87 11.57 18.48
N LEU A 336 -30.15 12.25 19.38
CA LEU A 336 -29.50 11.66 20.54
C LEU A 336 -30.51 11.17 21.62
N ASP A 337 -31.55 11.94 21.89
CA ASP A 337 -32.67 11.63 22.81
C ASP A 337 -33.62 10.57 22.25
N ARG A 338 -33.60 10.33 20.93
CA ARG A 338 -34.21 9.13 20.33
C ARG A 338 -33.36 7.87 20.54
N TRP A 339 -32.03 8.01 20.48
CA TRP A 339 -31.09 6.89 20.54
C TRP A 339 -30.77 6.41 21.97
N LEU A 340 -30.53 7.34 22.90
CA LEU A 340 -30.07 7.01 24.26
C LEU A 340 -31.11 6.26 25.10
N PRO A 341 -32.41 6.61 25.09
CA PRO A 341 -33.43 5.88 25.82
C PRO A 341 -33.70 4.49 25.23
N ALA A 342 -33.54 4.29 23.92
CA ALA A 342 -33.64 2.97 23.29
C ALA A 342 -32.49 2.05 23.74
N LYS A 343 -31.26 2.58 23.76
CA LYS A 343 -30.07 1.86 24.22
C LYS A 343 -30.07 1.64 25.75
N ARG A 344 -30.49 2.62 26.54
CA ARG A 344 -30.65 2.50 28.01
C ARG A 344 -31.78 1.55 28.39
N ARG A 345 -32.92 1.54 27.68
CA ARG A 345 -34.01 0.56 27.91
C ARG A 345 -33.61 -0.86 27.54
N MET A 346 -32.82 -1.03 26.47
CA MET A 346 -32.25 -2.32 26.08
C MET A 346 -31.26 -2.83 27.14
N LEU A 347 -30.35 -1.97 27.62
CA LEU A 347 -29.35 -2.32 28.62
C LEU A 347 -29.94 -2.54 30.03
N ALA A 348 -30.95 -1.76 30.44
CA ALA A 348 -31.64 -1.93 31.72
C ALA A 348 -32.49 -3.21 31.77
N ARG A 349 -33.08 -3.62 30.63
CA ARG A 349 -33.82 -4.89 30.52
C ARG A 349 -32.90 -6.11 30.56
N VAL A 350 -31.68 -6.01 30.03
CA VAL A 350 -30.65 -7.06 30.11
C VAL A 350 -30.07 -7.14 31.53
N ALA A 351 -29.83 -6.00 32.18
CA ALA A 351 -29.29 -5.95 33.55
C ALA A 351 -30.28 -6.45 34.61
N GLY A 352 -31.59 -6.25 34.43
CA GLY A 352 -32.61 -6.72 35.37
C GLY A 352 -32.97 -8.21 35.28
N ALA A 353 -32.57 -8.89 34.18
CA ALA A 353 -32.95 -10.27 33.88
C ALA A 353 -31.94 -11.33 34.39
N VAL A 354 -30.73 -10.92 34.79
CA VAL A 354 -29.70 -11.85 35.28
C VAL A 354 -29.68 -11.80 36.81
N ARG A 355 -30.44 -12.69 37.48
CA ARG A 355 -30.51 -12.73 38.95
C ARG A 355 -29.47 -13.64 39.61
N SER A 356 -28.92 -14.62 38.90
CA SER A 356 -27.80 -15.44 39.37
C SER A 356 -27.06 -16.09 38.19
N LEU A 357 -25.75 -16.29 38.36
CA LEU A 357 -24.88 -17.03 37.43
C LEU A 357 -24.15 -18.10 38.24
N THR A 358 -24.36 -19.37 37.89
CA THR A 358 -23.68 -20.50 38.55
C THR A 358 -22.81 -21.23 37.53
N VAL A 359 -21.55 -21.48 37.90
CA VAL A 359 -20.58 -22.22 37.08
C VAL A 359 -20.20 -23.50 37.81
N GLN A 360 -20.41 -24.66 37.17
CA GLN A 360 -20.08 -25.98 37.73
C GLN A 360 -19.10 -26.72 36.81
N VAL A 361 -18.09 -27.37 37.40
CA VAL A 361 -17.07 -28.16 36.69
C VAL A 361 -17.28 -29.63 37.04
N VAL A 362 -17.52 -30.48 36.03
CA VAL A 362 -17.81 -31.91 36.21
C VAL A 362 -16.73 -32.78 35.52
N PRO A 363 -16.20 -33.84 36.17
CA PRO A 363 -15.23 -34.75 35.54
C PRO A 363 -15.90 -35.67 34.50
N GLY A 364 -15.28 -35.84 33.33
CA GLY A 364 -15.70 -36.82 32.32
C GLY A 364 -15.28 -38.26 32.68
N SER A 365 -16.18 -39.22 32.44
CA SER A 365 -16.06 -40.62 32.84
C SER A 365 -14.83 -41.37 32.30
N ALA A 366 -13.95 -41.83 33.20
CA ALA A 366 -13.14 -43.04 33.04
C ALA A 366 -12.86 -43.65 34.42
N THR A 367 -12.85 -44.98 34.48
CA THR A 367 -12.97 -45.83 35.66
C THR A 367 -11.74 -45.81 36.59
N LEU A 368 -12.00 -45.59 37.88
CA LEU A 368 -11.29 -46.00 39.12
C LEU A 368 -9.75 -45.84 39.26
N GLY A 369 -9.36 -44.98 40.21
CA GLY A 369 -8.07 -45.02 40.91
C GLY A 369 -7.74 -43.75 41.71
N ARG A 370 -8.29 -43.63 42.93
CA ARG A 370 -8.01 -42.68 44.04
C ARG A 370 -7.12 -41.45 43.73
N LEU A 371 -7.71 -40.26 43.82
CA LEU A 371 -7.08 -39.04 44.40
C LEU A 371 -8.17 -38.08 44.90
N SER A 372 -7.99 -37.56 46.10
CA SER A 372 -8.96 -36.82 46.91
C SER A 372 -8.99 -35.31 46.61
N SER A 373 -10.20 -34.75 46.73
CA SER A 373 -10.58 -33.38 47.15
C SER A 373 -10.03 -32.15 46.39
N ALA A 374 -10.89 -31.59 45.54
CA ALA A 374 -11.18 -30.14 45.49
C ALA A 374 -12.48 -29.91 44.69
N HIS A 375 -13.57 -29.61 45.39
CA HIS A 375 -14.80 -29.07 44.80
C HIS A 375 -14.82 -27.56 45.02
N GLY A 376 -14.82 -26.78 43.95
CA GLY A 376 -15.00 -25.32 44.01
C GLY A 376 -16.24 -24.92 43.22
N GLN A 377 -17.28 -24.47 43.92
CA GLN A 377 -18.47 -23.85 43.33
C GLN A 377 -18.36 -22.34 43.55
N LEU A 378 -18.35 -21.55 42.48
CA LEU A 378 -18.33 -20.08 42.55
C LEU A 378 -19.74 -19.56 42.26
N THR A 379 -20.38 -19.02 43.28
CA THR A 379 -21.71 -18.40 43.19
C THR A 379 -21.56 -16.91 43.45
N LEU A 380 -21.86 -16.07 42.46
CA LEU A 380 -21.91 -14.61 42.61
C LEU A 380 -23.37 -14.18 42.76
N SER A 381 -23.72 -13.58 43.89
CA SER A 381 -25.04 -12.98 44.14
C SER A 381 -24.91 -11.48 44.44
N GLY A 382 -25.87 -10.67 43.95
CA GLY A 382 -26.00 -9.26 44.31
C GLY A 382 -25.21 -8.24 43.47
N ILE A 383 -25.24 -8.31 42.13
CA ILE A 383 -24.61 -7.29 41.27
C ILE A 383 -25.52 -6.06 41.17
N GLN A 384 -25.22 -5.00 41.93
CA GLN A 384 -26.03 -3.77 41.96
C GLN A 384 -25.47 -2.60 41.14
N ARG A 385 -24.30 -2.71 40.48
CA ARG A 385 -23.73 -1.64 39.62
C ARG A 385 -23.10 -2.18 38.33
N LEU A 386 -23.25 -1.40 37.25
CA LEU A 386 -22.88 -1.73 35.86
C LEU A 386 -21.35 -1.88 35.65
N GLU A 387 -20.55 -1.20 36.46
CA GLU A 387 -19.09 -1.20 36.37
C GLU A 387 -18.49 -2.53 36.84
N SER A 388 -19.13 -3.20 37.80
CA SER A 388 -18.71 -4.50 38.32
C SER A 388 -18.90 -5.65 37.32
N LEU A 389 -19.83 -5.53 36.35
CA LEU A 389 -20.03 -6.54 35.32
C LEU A 389 -18.88 -6.55 34.29
N VAL A 390 -18.30 -5.38 34.03
CA VAL A 390 -17.15 -5.21 33.12
C VAL A 390 -15.88 -5.75 33.79
N GLU A 391 -15.70 -5.56 35.10
CA GLU A 391 -14.59 -6.16 35.84
C GLU A 391 -14.71 -7.68 35.94
N VAL A 392 -15.91 -8.23 36.16
CA VAL A 392 -16.14 -9.69 36.18
C VAL A 392 -15.88 -10.32 34.79
N LEU A 393 -16.25 -9.64 33.71
CA LEU A 393 -15.94 -10.08 32.34
C LEU A 393 -14.44 -9.98 32.03
N HIS A 394 -13.73 -8.99 32.57
CA HIS A 394 -12.27 -8.89 32.48
C HIS A 394 -11.56 -9.96 33.31
N VAL A 395 -12.09 -10.33 34.50
CA VAL A 395 -11.56 -11.40 35.35
C VAL A 395 -11.81 -12.78 34.73
N LEU A 396 -12.96 -13.01 34.08
CA LEU A 396 -13.23 -14.26 33.33
C LEU A 396 -12.41 -14.35 32.03
N ALA A 397 -12.18 -13.22 31.36
CA ALA A 397 -11.25 -13.13 30.22
C ALA A 397 -9.77 -13.27 30.65
N ALA A 398 -9.44 -12.96 31.91
CA ALA A 398 -8.12 -13.17 32.50
C ALA A 398 -7.93 -14.63 32.97
N ALA A 399 -8.97 -15.28 33.51
CA ALA A 399 -8.93 -16.69 33.92
C ALA A 399 -8.78 -17.64 32.72
N THR A 400 -9.29 -17.27 31.54
CA THR A 400 -9.05 -18.00 30.28
C THR A 400 -7.67 -17.73 29.65
N ARG A 401 -6.85 -16.87 30.28
CA ARG A 401 -5.47 -16.52 29.84
C ARG A 401 -4.35 -17.09 30.70
N LEU A 402 -4.63 -17.96 31.68
CA LEU A 402 -3.59 -18.75 32.34
C LEU A 402 -3.34 -20.06 31.57
N ARG A 403 -2.41 -20.04 30.61
CA ARG A 403 -1.70 -21.25 30.17
C ARG A 403 -0.36 -21.32 30.89
N SER A 404 -0.37 -21.93 32.07
CA SER A 404 0.80 -22.62 32.62
C SER A 404 0.32 -23.63 33.64
N LEU A 405 -0.14 -24.79 33.18
CA LEU A 405 -0.16 -26.08 33.88
C LEU A 405 -0.64 -27.12 32.84
N ASP A 406 0.16 -28.18 32.68
CA ASP A 406 -0.07 -29.28 31.75
C ASP A 406 -1.25 -30.14 32.25
N PHE A 407 -2.34 -30.23 31.49
CA PHE A 407 -3.50 -31.07 31.84
C PHE A 407 -4.07 -31.76 30.60
N SER A 408 -3.76 -33.05 30.47
CA SER A 408 -4.22 -33.94 29.41
C SER A 408 -5.50 -34.73 29.79
N SER A 409 -6.52 -34.09 30.35
CA SER A 409 -7.78 -34.77 30.71
C SER A 409 -9.03 -33.88 30.62
N ASN A 410 -10.11 -34.42 30.03
CA ASN A 410 -11.38 -33.75 29.70
C ASN A 410 -12.15 -33.24 30.93
N PHE A 411 -12.42 -31.94 31.00
CA PHE A 411 -13.40 -31.32 31.90
C PHE A 411 -14.48 -30.59 31.09
N GLN A 412 -15.75 -30.68 31.52
CA GLN A 412 -16.83 -29.84 31.00
C GLN A 412 -17.21 -28.72 31.98
N ILE A 413 -17.41 -27.51 31.45
CA ILE A 413 -17.91 -26.35 32.19
C ILE A 413 -19.38 -26.15 31.79
N GLN A 414 -20.30 -26.26 32.75
CA GLN A 414 -21.72 -25.95 32.56
C GLN A 414 -22.05 -24.57 33.14
N ILE A 415 -22.73 -23.73 32.35
CA ILE A 415 -23.24 -22.41 32.74
C ILE A 415 -24.76 -22.45 32.62
N THR A 416 -25.46 -22.22 33.72
CA THR A 416 -26.94 -22.20 33.75
C THR A 416 -27.43 -20.79 34.03
N ILE A 417 -28.30 -20.26 33.16
CA ILE A 417 -28.97 -18.96 33.33
C ILE A 417 -30.46 -19.27 33.56
N GLY A 418 -31.02 -18.88 34.71
CA GLY A 418 -32.43 -19.12 35.04
C GLY A 418 -33.39 -18.16 34.33
N ASP A 419 -34.53 -18.71 33.87
CA ASP A 419 -35.72 -18.06 33.29
C ASP A 419 -35.52 -17.18 32.03
N VAL A 420 -35.63 -17.80 30.85
CA VAL A 420 -35.59 -17.10 29.55
C VAL A 420 -36.87 -17.35 28.71
N GLU A 421 -38.00 -17.66 29.33
CA GLU A 421 -39.26 -17.83 28.56
C GLU A 421 -40.03 -16.52 28.32
N HIS A 422 -39.81 -15.48 29.14
CA HIS A 422 -40.56 -14.22 29.03
C HIS A 422 -39.85 -13.10 28.23
N VAL A 423 -38.66 -13.34 27.70
CA VAL A 423 -37.85 -12.32 26.99
C VAL A 423 -38.01 -12.40 25.47
N LEU A 424 -38.34 -13.56 24.90
CA LEU A 424 -38.26 -13.78 23.45
C LEU A 424 -39.55 -13.44 22.67
N ARG A 425 -40.71 -13.31 23.32
CA ARG A 425 -41.97 -12.99 22.60
C ARG A 425 -42.08 -11.55 22.07
N PRO A 426 -41.56 -10.50 22.72
CA PRO A 426 -41.64 -9.14 22.16
C PRO A 426 -40.58 -8.85 21.09
N LEU A 427 -39.49 -9.64 21.02
CA LEU A 427 -38.41 -9.47 20.05
C LEU A 427 -38.81 -9.90 18.63
N CYS A 428 -39.75 -10.84 18.50
CA CYS A 428 -40.25 -11.30 17.20
C CYS A 428 -41.31 -10.38 16.55
N GLN A 429 -41.90 -9.41 17.27
CA GLN A 429 -42.94 -8.53 16.71
C GLN A 429 -42.42 -7.24 16.06
N LEU A 430 -41.11 -6.98 16.07
CA LEU A 430 -40.52 -5.76 15.47
C LEU A 430 -39.76 -6.01 14.16
N THR A 431 -39.82 -7.22 13.59
CA THR A 431 -39.18 -7.53 12.30
C THR A 431 -40.03 -8.46 11.41
N GLU A 432 -41.10 -7.93 10.84
CA GLU A 432 -41.58 -8.34 9.51
C GLU A 432 -41.24 -7.17 8.56
N LEU A 433 -40.41 -7.28 7.53
CA LEU A 433 -40.61 -8.06 6.32
C LEU A 433 -39.27 -8.28 5.58
N ARG A 434 -38.90 -9.56 5.44
CA ARG A 434 -38.28 -10.27 4.30
C ARG A 434 -37.30 -11.35 4.79
N LEU A 435 -37.92 -12.38 5.38
CA LEU A 435 -37.38 -13.73 5.51
C LEU A 435 -37.33 -14.37 4.11
N TYR A 436 -36.14 -14.50 3.54
CA TYR A 436 -35.82 -15.60 2.64
C TYR A 436 -34.33 -15.94 2.83
N SER A 437 -34.09 -16.99 3.63
CA SER A 437 -32.94 -17.91 3.64
C SER A 437 -32.49 -18.25 5.07
N TRP A 438 -33.17 -19.19 5.71
CA TRP A 438 -32.64 -19.89 6.89
C TRP A 438 -32.90 -21.40 6.79
N VAL A 439 -32.24 -22.05 5.82
CA VAL A 439 -31.86 -23.47 5.90
C VAL A 439 -30.56 -23.63 5.13
N LYS A 440 -29.41 -23.60 5.81
CA LYS A 440 -28.14 -24.21 5.38
C LYS A 440 -27.08 -24.05 6.48
N ALA A 441 -27.20 -24.87 7.53
CA ALA A 441 -26.07 -25.24 8.40
C ALA A 441 -26.47 -26.43 9.29
N VAL A 442 -26.79 -27.58 8.68
CA VAL A 442 -26.66 -28.87 9.37
C VAL A 442 -25.52 -29.58 8.65
N SER A 443 -24.42 -29.81 9.37
CA SER A 443 -23.30 -30.58 8.82
C SER A 443 -23.70 -32.06 8.70
N PRO A 444 -23.18 -32.80 7.71
CA PRO A 444 -23.47 -34.23 7.54
C PRO A 444 -23.11 -35.10 8.76
N ALA A 445 -22.18 -34.64 9.60
CA ALA A 445 -21.79 -35.32 10.83
C ALA A 445 -22.85 -35.25 11.94
N ALA A 446 -23.65 -34.17 11.98
CA ALA A 446 -24.74 -34.03 12.94
C ALA A 446 -25.94 -34.91 12.59
N ALA A 447 -26.21 -35.12 11.30
CA ALA A 447 -27.30 -35.99 10.83
C ALA A 447 -27.06 -37.48 11.17
N VAL A 448 -25.80 -37.94 11.14
CA VAL A 448 -25.44 -39.34 11.48
C VAL A 448 -25.48 -39.59 12.99
N HIS A 449 -25.22 -38.57 13.81
CA HIS A 449 -25.35 -38.68 15.28
C HIS A 449 -26.82 -38.64 15.73
N LEU A 450 -27.68 -37.88 15.04
CA LEU A 450 -29.12 -37.82 15.30
C LEU A 450 -29.86 -39.08 14.86
N TYR A 451 -29.40 -39.76 13.80
CA TYR A 451 -30.01 -41.01 13.31
C TYR A 451 -29.82 -42.18 14.29
N ARG A 452 -28.74 -42.17 15.08
CA ARG A 452 -28.40 -43.25 16.02
C ARG A 452 -29.08 -43.13 17.40
N THR A 453 -29.65 -41.97 17.72
CA THR A 453 -30.27 -41.70 19.04
C THR A 453 -31.81 -41.76 19.02
N LEU A 454 -32.43 -42.02 17.86
CA LEU A 454 -33.88 -42.04 17.67
C LEU A 454 -34.72 -43.20 18.28
N PRO A 455 -34.19 -44.29 18.87
CA PRO A 455 -35.07 -45.33 19.43
C PRO A 455 -35.72 -45.03 20.80
N GLN A 456 -35.43 -43.90 21.47
CA GLN A 456 -35.73 -43.77 22.91
C GLN A 456 -36.83 -42.78 23.34
N LEU A 457 -37.65 -42.23 22.43
CA LEU A 457 -38.66 -41.21 22.82
C LEU A 457 -40.10 -41.67 22.57
N LYS A 458 -40.93 -41.59 23.63
CA LYS A 458 -42.33 -42.05 23.70
C LYS A 458 -43.34 -41.03 23.16
N ALA A 459 -44.48 -41.58 22.74
CA ALA A 459 -45.61 -40.95 22.06
C ALA A 459 -46.32 -39.89 22.91
N PRO A 460 -46.30 -38.61 22.49
CA PRO A 460 -47.51 -38.03 21.90
C PRO A 460 -47.26 -37.01 20.77
N GLU A 461 -46.17 -37.12 20.00
CA GLU A 461 -45.88 -36.21 18.86
C GLU A 461 -46.23 -36.82 17.49
N ARG A 462 -47.25 -37.67 17.41
CA ARG A 462 -47.61 -38.38 16.16
C ARG A 462 -48.30 -37.52 15.10
N MET A 463 -48.92 -36.39 15.45
CA MET A 463 -49.58 -35.52 14.45
C MET A 463 -48.64 -34.49 13.80
N ALA A 464 -47.48 -34.17 14.41
CA ALA A 464 -46.44 -33.36 13.76
C ALA A 464 -45.59 -34.16 12.76
N ARG A 465 -45.61 -35.50 12.85
CA ARG A 465 -44.83 -36.39 11.98
C ARG A 465 -45.40 -36.54 10.58
N THR A 466 -46.72 -36.49 10.39
CA THR A 466 -47.34 -36.69 9.07
C THR A 466 -47.15 -35.47 8.16
N ALA A 467 -47.15 -34.25 8.73
CA ALA A 467 -46.92 -33.02 7.97
C ALA A 467 -45.46 -32.87 7.52
N LEU A 468 -44.49 -33.28 8.34
CA LEU A 468 -43.06 -33.19 8.02
C LEU A 468 -42.63 -34.26 6.99
N LEU A 469 -43.22 -35.46 7.02
CA LEU A 469 -42.94 -36.53 6.06
C LEU A 469 -43.50 -36.23 4.66
N LEU A 470 -44.67 -35.58 4.56
CA LEU A 470 -45.24 -35.14 3.28
C LEU A 470 -44.42 -34.01 2.64
N LEU A 471 -43.87 -33.09 3.43
CA LEU A 471 -43.00 -31.99 2.96
C LEU A 471 -41.61 -32.48 2.51
N VAL A 472 -41.06 -33.50 3.17
CA VAL A 472 -39.78 -34.12 2.75
C VAL A 472 -39.96 -34.98 1.49
N ALA A 473 -41.09 -35.68 1.33
CA ALA A 473 -41.40 -36.46 0.14
C ALA A 473 -41.68 -35.59 -1.11
N LEU A 474 -42.30 -34.41 -0.94
CA LEU A 474 -42.51 -33.45 -2.03
C LEU A 474 -41.23 -32.72 -2.47
N CYS A 475 -40.23 -32.61 -1.60
CA CYS A 475 -38.90 -32.09 -1.96
C CYS A 475 -37.99 -33.15 -2.60
N ALA A 476 -38.21 -34.44 -2.33
CA ALA A 476 -37.39 -35.53 -2.87
C ALA A 476 -37.76 -35.95 -4.31
N THR A 477 -38.91 -35.54 -4.84
CA THR A 477 -39.38 -35.94 -6.19
C THR A 477 -39.06 -34.93 -7.30
N ARG A 478 -38.37 -33.81 -7.00
CA ARG A 478 -37.81 -32.89 -8.02
C ARG A 478 -36.28 -32.89 -8.11
N ALA A 479 -35.60 -33.79 -7.40
CA ALA A 479 -34.14 -33.96 -7.45
C ALA A 479 -33.69 -35.29 -8.09
N LEU A 480 -34.61 -36.04 -8.71
CA LEU A 480 -34.35 -37.27 -9.46
C LEU A 480 -34.83 -37.10 -10.92
N ALA A 481 -34.22 -36.18 -11.65
CA ALA A 481 -34.28 -36.09 -13.11
C ALA A 481 -33.17 -35.18 -13.64
N ALA A 482 -31.91 -35.48 -13.29
CA ALA A 482 -30.69 -34.99 -13.95
C ALA A 482 -29.47 -35.64 -13.27
N ALA A 483 -29.46 -36.97 -13.22
CA ALA A 483 -28.30 -37.74 -12.78
C ALA A 483 -28.20 -38.95 -13.70
N ASP A 484 -27.75 -38.70 -14.93
CA ASP A 484 -27.04 -39.68 -15.73
C ASP A 484 -26.04 -38.92 -16.61
N ALA A 485 -24.81 -39.44 -16.62
CA ALA A 485 -23.60 -38.94 -17.29
C ALA A 485 -22.85 -37.77 -16.63
N VAL A 486 -22.09 -38.04 -15.56
CA VAL A 486 -20.66 -37.66 -15.43
C VAL A 486 -20.01 -38.62 -14.41
N GLU A 487 -19.05 -39.43 -14.84
CA GLU A 487 -18.19 -40.24 -13.95
C GLU A 487 -17.34 -39.35 -13.02
N PRO A 488 -17.13 -39.74 -11.75
CA PRO A 488 -16.22 -39.01 -10.88
C PRO A 488 -14.76 -39.37 -11.21
N ALA A 489 -13.99 -38.39 -11.67
CA ALA A 489 -12.53 -38.50 -11.72
C ALA A 489 -11.98 -38.59 -10.30
N ALA A 490 -11.22 -39.65 -10.05
CA ALA A 490 -10.64 -40.00 -8.77
C ALA A 490 -9.67 -38.94 -8.23
N ASP A 491 -9.68 -38.88 -6.91
CA ASP A 491 -8.78 -38.19 -5.99
C ASP A 491 -7.36 -38.77 -6.10
N ASP A 492 -6.41 -37.99 -6.65
CA ASP A 492 -4.98 -38.28 -6.59
C ASP A 492 -4.25 -37.10 -5.93
N GLY A 493 -4.01 -37.22 -4.62
CA GLY A 493 -3.01 -36.40 -3.93
C GLY A 493 -1.59 -36.68 -4.45
N PRO A 494 -0.61 -35.76 -4.29
CA PRO A 494 0.74 -36.02 -4.75
C PRO A 494 1.47 -36.98 -3.80
N GLN A 495 1.34 -38.28 -4.04
CA GLN A 495 2.29 -39.26 -3.53
C GLN A 495 3.59 -39.16 -4.34
N LEU A 496 4.58 -38.44 -3.81
CA LEU A 496 5.97 -38.64 -4.23
C LEU A 496 6.53 -39.88 -3.52
N ALA A 497 6.19 -41.07 -4.01
CA ALA A 497 6.82 -42.31 -3.59
C ALA A 497 7.14 -43.22 -4.79
N ALA A 498 8.43 -43.51 -4.89
CA ALA A 498 9.12 -44.52 -5.68
C ALA A 498 8.27 -45.54 -6.46
N ARG A 499 8.31 -45.43 -7.80
CA ARG A 499 8.47 -46.59 -8.68
C ARG A 499 9.39 -46.23 -9.84
N THR A 500 10.53 -46.90 -9.85
CA THR A 500 11.58 -46.84 -10.86
C THR A 500 11.08 -47.32 -12.22
N SER A 501 10.93 -46.38 -13.15
CA SER A 501 11.39 -46.56 -14.54
C SER A 501 12.02 -45.24 -14.98
N ARG A 502 13.19 -45.28 -15.62
CA ARG A 502 13.87 -44.11 -16.19
C ARG A 502 13.02 -43.52 -17.31
N ARG A 503 11.99 -42.75 -16.98
CA ARG A 503 11.42 -41.76 -17.88
C ARG A 503 12.19 -40.48 -17.59
N GLU A 504 13.08 -40.08 -18.50
CA GLU A 504 13.57 -38.70 -18.50
C GLU A 504 12.35 -37.80 -18.46
N LEU A 505 12.20 -37.09 -17.35
CA LEU A 505 11.18 -36.07 -17.21
C LEU A 505 11.49 -35.00 -18.26
N LYS A 506 10.68 -34.98 -19.33
CA LYS A 506 10.90 -34.10 -20.48
C LYS A 506 10.53 -32.67 -20.11
N ALA A 507 11.39 -31.73 -20.47
CA ALA A 507 11.13 -30.29 -20.39
C ALA A 507 9.78 -29.93 -21.06
N PHE A 508 9.11 -28.88 -20.57
CA PHE A 508 7.78 -28.49 -21.05
C PHE A 508 7.83 -27.28 -22.00
N TYR A 509 6.84 -27.16 -22.88
CA TYR A 509 6.62 -25.95 -23.67
C TYR A 509 5.55 -25.11 -22.98
N PRO A 510 5.85 -23.87 -22.56
CA PRO A 510 4.85 -23.01 -21.93
C PRO A 510 3.63 -22.80 -22.84
N SER A 511 2.43 -23.01 -22.29
CA SER A 511 1.20 -22.64 -22.97
C SER A 511 1.09 -21.12 -23.12
N GLY A 512 0.62 -20.64 -24.27
CA GLY A 512 0.65 -19.21 -24.64
C GLY A 512 1.88 -18.78 -25.47
N GLY A 513 2.65 -19.76 -25.96
CA GLY A 513 3.76 -19.52 -26.88
C GLY A 513 5.04 -19.08 -26.16
N LYS A 514 5.87 -18.29 -26.84
CA LYS A 514 7.20 -17.91 -26.34
C LYS A 514 7.20 -16.72 -25.36
N GLY A 515 6.07 -16.05 -25.18
CA GLY A 515 6.04 -14.71 -24.59
C GLY A 515 6.63 -13.67 -25.56
N SER A 516 6.88 -12.46 -25.07
CA SER A 516 7.46 -11.38 -25.88
C SER A 516 8.29 -10.42 -25.04
N TRP A 517 9.16 -9.65 -25.71
CA TRP A 517 9.98 -8.62 -25.09
C TRP A 517 9.62 -7.25 -25.65
N THR A 518 9.63 -6.22 -24.81
CA THR A 518 9.67 -4.81 -25.26
C THR A 518 10.94 -4.16 -24.71
N SER A 519 11.69 -3.45 -25.56
CA SER A 519 13.06 -3.03 -25.26
C SER A 519 13.26 -1.52 -25.30
N GLY A 520 14.38 -1.08 -24.71
CA GLY A 520 14.96 0.25 -24.98
C GLY A 520 14.38 1.42 -24.18
N HIS A 521 13.67 1.17 -23.08
CA HIS A 521 13.13 2.26 -22.27
C HIS A 521 14.21 2.83 -21.35
N PRO A 522 14.45 4.15 -21.35
CA PRO A 522 15.56 4.71 -20.59
C PRO A 522 15.32 4.60 -19.09
N THR A 523 16.36 4.22 -18.36
CA THR A 523 16.47 4.42 -16.91
C THR A 523 17.32 5.65 -16.61
N PRO A 524 17.16 6.26 -15.42
CA PRO A 524 17.84 7.52 -15.12
C PRO A 524 19.37 7.43 -15.05
N PHE A 525 19.85 6.23 -14.76
CA PHE A 525 21.23 5.82 -14.57
C PHE A 525 21.24 4.29 -14.71
N VAL A 526 22.42 3.69 -14.61
CA VAL A 526 22.52 2.23 -14.47
C VAL A 526 21.91 1.84 -13.12
N ALA A 527 20.71 1.25 -13.15
CA ALA A 527 20.01 0.86 -11.93
C ALA A 527 20.57 -0.48 -11.43
N ILE A 528 21.24 -0.45 -10.27
CA ILE A 528 21.83 -1.64 -9.62
C ILE A 528 20.87 -2.22 -8.58
N HIS A 529 20.04 -1.37 -7.99
CA HIS A 529 19.09 -1.70 -6.95
C HIS A 529 17.69 -1.28 -7.36
N ALA A 530 16.71 -2.15 -7.08
CA ALA A 530 15.31 -1.86 -7.31
C ALA A 530 14.44 -2.41 -6.19
N THR A 531 13.41 -1.63 -5.84
CA THR A 531 12.43 -1.97 -4.83
C THR A 531 11.04 -1.61 -5.33
N VAL A 532 10.11 -2.55 -5.28
CA VAL A 532 8.71 -2.29 -5.67
C VAL A 532 7.96 -1.66 -4.49
N MET A 533 7.32 -0.53 -4.74
CA MET A 533 6.60 0.27 -3.75
C MET A 533 5.08 0.06 -3.83
N LYS A 534 4.33 0.59 -2.86
CA LYS A 534 2.89 0.37 -2.67
C LYS A 534 2.03 0.71 -3.89
N GLY A 535 2.39 1.70 -4.71
CA GLY A 535 1.64 2.05 -5.91
C GLY A 535 1.98 1.20 -7.16
N GLY A 536 2.96 0.31 -7.05
CA GLY A 536 3.49 -0.50 -8.16
C GLY A 536 4.63 0.17 -8.92
N GLU A 537 4.98 1.41 -8.60
CA GLU A 537 6.22 2.05 -9.02
C GLU A 537 7.44 1.40 -8.37
N LEU A 538 8.60 1.59 -9.00
CA LEU A 538 9.88 1.10 -8.48
C LEU A 538 10.72 2.27 -7.98
N VAL A 539 11.28 2.16 -6.79
CA VAL A 539 12.40 2.99 -6.38
C VAL A 539 13.68 2.34 -6.91
N LEU A 540 14.25 2.95 -7.95
CA LEU A 540 15.53 2.58 -8.53
C LEU A 540 16.63 3.41 -7.88
N TRP A 541 17.78 2.82 -7.61
CA TRP A 541 18.93 3.57 -7.14
C TRP A 541 20.27 2.95 -7.53
N THR A 542 21.27 3.82 -7.59
CA THR A 542 22.67 3.51 -7.85
C THR A 542 23.48 4.09 -6.68
N PRO A 543 24.58 3.49 -6.26
CA PRO A 543 25.36 4.01 -5.13
C PRO A 543 26.12 5.31 -5.41
N TRP A 544 26.25 5.69 -6.68
CA TRP A 544 27.11 6.79 -7.11
C TRP A 544 26.38 8.13 -6.99
N VAL A 545 26.96 9.05 -6.22
CA VAL A 545 26.50 10.43 -6.11
C VAL A 545 27.12 11.22 -7.27
N LYS A 546 26.36 11.39 -8.36
CA LYS A 546 26.63 12.42 -9.38
C LYS A 546 25.61 13.54 -9.22
N SER A 547 24.70 13.70 -10.19
CA SER A 547 23.59 14.67 -10.14
C SER A 547 22.40 14.18 -9.32
N TYR A 548 22.15 12.86 -9.30
CA TYR A 548 21.13 12.17 -8.49
C TYR A 548 21.42 10.67 -8.49
N SER A 549 21.08 10.00 -7.39
CA SER A 549 21.42 8.58 -7.17
C SER A 549 20.18 7.69 -6.98
N SER A 550 18.99 8.28 -7.00
CA SER A 550 17.72 7.54 -6.88
C SER A 550 16.65 8.12 -7.80
N ALA A 551 15.70 7.30 -8.20
CA ALA A 551 14.56 7.69 -9.02
C ALA A 551 13.35 6.79 -8.75
N VAL A 552 12.18 7.34 -9.02
CA VAL A 552 10.94 6.56 -9.13
C VAL A 552 10.75 6.21 -10.59
N TYR A 553 10.63 4.92 -10.90
CA TYR A 553 10.35 4.41 -12.23
C TYR A 553 8.92 3.90 -12.30
N TYR A 554 8.18 4.35 -13.31
CA TYR A 554 6.78 4.03 -13.53
C TYR A 554 6.67 3.01 -14.67
N PRO A 555 6.47 1.72 -14.37
CA PRO A 555 6.53 0.66 -15.38
C PRO A 555 5.42 0.75 -16.44
N TRP A 556 4.25 1.29 -16.09
CA TRP A 556 3.12 1.45 -17.02
C TRP A 556 3.36 2.53 -18.07
N SER A 557 3.97 3.66 -17.70
CA SER A 557 4.33 4.75 -18.63
C SER A 557 5.74 4.62 -19.18
N LYS A 558 6.52 3.68 -18.64
CA LYS A 558 7.92 3.42 -19.00
C LYS A 558 8.79 4.68 -18.91
N SER A 559 8.53 5.46 -17.86
CA SER A 559 9.17 6.74 -17.59
C SER A 559 9.65 6.80 -16.14
N TYR A 560 10.44 7.81 -15.79
CA TYR A 560 10.94 7.99 -14.44
C TYR A 560 10.97 9.44 -14.00
N THR A 561 10.97 9.66 -12.69
CA THR A 561 11.22 10.94 -12.05
C THR A 561 12.40 10.82 -11.09
N LYS A 562 13.31 11.79 -11.13
CA LYS A 562 14.44 11.85 -10.18
C LYS A 562 13.93 11.98 -8.75
N LEU A 563 14.59 11.30 -7.81
CA LEU A 563 14.19 11.25 -6.41
C LEU A 563 15.31 11.76 -5.51
N LEU A 564 15.01 12.80 -4.72
CA LEU A 564 15.85 13.34 -3.64
C LEU A 564 17.25 13.84 -4.06
N GLY A 565 17.41 14.30 -5.30
CA GLY A 565 18.64 14.94 -5.79
C GLY A 565 19.87 14.03 -5.72
N ASN A 566 21.06 14.64 -5.64
CA ASN A 566 22.38 13.98 -5.61
C ASN A 566 22.48 12.90 -4.54
N GLN A 567 21.95 13.15 -3.34
CA GLN A 567 22.03 12.23 -2.21
C GLN A 567 21.05 11.05 -2.25
N GLY A 568 20.01 11.12 -3.08
CA GLY A 568 19.03 10.04 -3.24
C GLY A 568 18.44 9.54 -1.92
N ILE A 569 18.03 8.26 -1.89
CA ILE A 569 17.41 7.64 -0.70
C ILE A 569 18.43 7.21 0.36
N HIS A 570 19.71 7.11 -0.01
CA HIS A 570 20.78 6.58 0.85
C HIS A 570 21.70 7.66 1.45
N GLY A 571 21.44 8.93 1.18
CA GLY A 571 22.25 10.04 1.68
C GLY A 571 23.62 10.12 1.00
N GLU A 572 24.53 10.90 1.57
CA GLU A 572 25.90 11.08 1.05
C GLU A 572 26.82 9.87 1.28
N LYS A 573 26.28 8.86 1.95
CA LYS A 573 27.00 7.64 2.30
C LYS A 573 26.92 6.66 1.15
N ASN A 574 28.05 6.03 0.82
CA ASN A 574 28.14 5.04 -0.24
C ASN A 574 27.40 3.76 0.16
N ALA A 575 26.19 3.58 -0.36
CA ALA A 575 25.35 2.41 -0.11
C ALA A 575 25.56 1.27 -1.12
N PHE A 576 26.64 1.32 -1.92
CA PHE A 576 26.97 0.22 -2.83
C PHE A 576 27.09 -1.08 -2.05
N CYS A 577 26.56 -2.17 -2.62
CA CYS A 577 26.64 -3.51 -2.02
C CYS A 577 25.91 -3.65 -0.66
N ALA A 578 24.96 -2.77 -0.37
CA ALA A 578 24.08 -2.92 0.78
C ALA A 578 23.06 -4.05 0.55
N GLY A 579 22.56 -4.63 1.64
CA GLY A 579 21.36 -5.45 1.66
C GLY A 579 20.10 -4.57 1.76
N GLN A 580 18.97 -5.04 1.23
CA GLN A 580 17.73 -4.27 1.20
C GLN A 580 16.53 -5.05 1.70
N SER A 581 15.60 -4.37 2.39
CA SER A 581 14.29 -4.91 2.72
C SER A 581 13.24 -3.81 2.64
N THR A 582 11.96 -4.20 2.56
CA THR A 582 10.81 -3.29 2.52
C THR A 582 9.93 -3.49 3.74
N SER A 583 9.53 -2.39 4.36
CA SER A 583 8.53 -2.44 5.44
C SER A 583 7.12 -2.55 4.88
N VAL A 584 6.18 -2.97 5.74
CA VAL A 584 4.74 -2.92 5.44
C VAL A 584 4.26 -1.49 5.17
N ASN A 585 4.95 -0.47 5.68
CA ASN A 585 4.56 0.94 5.61
C ASN A 585 5.16 1.71 4.41
N ASN A 586 5.51 0.99 3.33
CA ASN A 586 6.06 1.57 2.10
C ASN A 586 7.43 2.24 2.30
N GLU A 587 8.32 1.57 3.04
CA GLU A 587 9.67 2.07 3.35
C GLU A 587 10.74 1.14 2.76
N VAL A 588 11.89 1.72 2.41
CA VAL A 588 13.10 0.99 2.00
C VAL A 588 14.11 1.04 3.14
N PHE A 589 14.55 -0.13 3.57
CA PHE A 589 15.63 -0.32 4.53
C PHE A 589 16.91 -0.74 3.80
N ILE A 590 18.03 -0.08 4.10
CA ILE A 590 19.31 -0.26 3.41
C ILE A 590 20.39 -0.53 4.46
N PHE A 591 20.92 -1.74 4.45
CA PHE A 591 21.87 -2.24 5.45
C PHE A 591 23.26 -2.37 4.86
N GLY A 592 24.23 -1.65 5.43
CA GLY A 592 25.61 -1.67 5.00
C GLY A 592 25.92 -0.62 3.94
N GLY A 593 26.94 -0.87 3.13
CA GLY A 593 27.46 0.09 2.18
C GLY A 593 28.88 -0.28 1.77
N HIS A 594 29.67 0.67 1.28
CA HIS A 594 31.01 0.42 0.79
C HIS A 594 32.04 1.35 1.41
N SER A 595 33.31 0.95 1.39
CA SER A 595 34.42 1.69 2.01
C SER A 595 34.17 2.00 3.48
N ASN A 596 34.21 3.28 3.88
CA ASN A 596 34.00 3.68 5.27
C ASN A 596 32.52 3.65 5.69
N ASP A 597 31.60 3.36 4.76
CA ASP A 597 30.17 3.45 5.00
C ASP A 597 29.49 2.08 5.23
N VAL A 598 30.29 1.02 5.39
CA VAL A 598 29.86 -0.38 5.58
C VAL A 598 29.08 -0.62 6.88
N GLN A 599 29.18 0.26 7.88
CA GLN A 599 28.42 0.14 9.14
C GLN A 599 27.02 0.75 9.07
N TRP A 600 26.78 1.61 8.09
CA TRP A 600 25.61 2.47 8.12
C TRP A 600 24.32 1.71 7.80
N PHE A 601 23.23 2.19 8.38
CA PHE A 601 21.86 1.86 8.06
C PHE A 601 21.16 3.10 7.53
N ARG A 602 20.38 2.94 6.45
CA ARG A 602 19.49 4.00 5.95
C ARG A 602 18.06 3.49 5.86
N ARG A 603 17.12 4.34 6.23
CA ARG A 603 15.69 4.11 6.09
C ARG A 603 15.12 5.26 5.28
N TYR A 604 14.32 4.93 4.27
CA TYR A 604 13.62 5.88 3.43
C TYR A 604 12.14 5.55 3.39
N ASN A 605 11.29 6.50 3.77
CA ASN A 605 9.84 6.36 3.70
C ASN A 605 9.31 6.96 2.40
N HIS A 606 8.75 6.11 1.53
CA HIS A 606 8.30 6.55 0.21
C HIS A 606 7.03 7.40 0.23
N ASN A 607 6.21 7.29 1.29
CA ASN A 607 5.02 8.11 1.43
C ASN A 607 5.38 9.56 1.76
N THR A 608 6.29 9.75 2.73
CA THR A 608 6.62 11.06 3.31
C THR A 608 7.88 11.68 2.72
N GLY A 609 8.71 10.92 2.02
CA GLY A 609 10.02 11.37 1.54
C GLY A 609 11.10 11.41 2.64
N VAL A 610 10.76 11.07 3.88
CA VAL A 610 11.67 11.15 5.04
C VAL A 610 12.78 10.11 4.92
N ARG A 611 14.01 10.54 5.25
CA ARG A 611 15.19 9.69 5.37
C ARG A 611 15.70 9.73 6.80
N THR A 612 16.04 8.57 7.35
CA THR A 612 16.76 8.46 8.61
C THR A 612 18.02 7.62 8.43
N PHE A 613 19.05 7.97 9.18
CA PHE A 613 20.37 7.36 9.13
C PHE A 613 20.79 6.98 10.53
N SER A 614 21.34 5.79 10.69
CA SER A 614 21.97 5.33 11.92
C SER A 614 23.08 4.32 11.58
N THR A 615 23.68 3.71 12.60
CA THR A 615 24.71 2.69 12.43
C THR A 615 24.22 1.35 12.95
N MET A 616 24.60 0.29 12.24
CA MET A 616 24.53 -1.08 12.74
C MET A 616 25.59 -1.30 13.83
N PRO A 617 25.45 -2.33 14.68
CA PRO A 617 26.45 -2.63 15.72
C PRO A 617 27.85 -2.94 15.16
N SER A 618 27.93 -3.50 13.96
CA SER A 618 29.19 -3.77 13.25
C SER A 618 29.08 -3.53 11.75
N ASN A 619 30.25 -3.47 11.11
CA ASN A 619 30.40 -3.29 9.67
C ASN A 619 29.87 -4.50 8.89
N ARG A 620 29.10 -4.27 7.83
CA ARG A 620 28.61 -5.33 6.95
C ARG A 620 28.62 -4.89 5.49
N TRP A 621 29.53 -5.47 4.70
CA TRP A 621 29.51 -5.42 3.24
C TRP A 621 28.89 -6.72 2.69
N TYR A 622 27.92 -6.62 1.78
CA TYR A 622 27.06 -7.74 1.33
C TYR A 622 26.31 -8.51 2.45
N PRO A 623 25.62 -7.82 3.37
CA PRO A 623 24.72 -8.49 4.31
C PRO A 623 23.42 -8.94 3.65
N THR A 624 22.76 -9.93 4.25
CA THR A 624 21.40 -10.31 3.88
C THR A 624 20.40 -9.90 4.96
N PRO A 625 19.47 -8.99 4.68
CA PRO A 625 18.29 -8.78 5.49
C PRO A 625 17.17 -9.78 5.15
N VAL A 626 16.41 -10.20 6.16
CA VAL A 626 15.14 -10.91 6.00
C VAL A 626 14.14 -10.41 7.04
N THR A 627 12.92 -10.12 6.60
CA THR A 627 11.81 -9.70 7.45
C THR A 627 11.27 -10.89 8.23
N LEU A 628 11.26 -10.74 9.55
CA LEU A 628 10.69 -11.70 10.49
C LEU A 628 9.17 -11.52 10.60
N PRO A 629 8.45 -12.53 11.12
CA PRO A 629 6.99 -12.54 11.18
C PRO A 629 6.36 -11.30 11.82
N GLU A 630 7.01 -10.74 12.85
CA GLU A 630 6.57 -9.55 13.57
C GLU A 630 7.06 -8.21 13.00
N GLY A 631 7.74 -8.20 11.85
CA GLY A 631 8.20 -6.99 11.17
C GLY A 631 9.63 -6.55 11.47
N LYS A 632 10.28 -7.12 12.51
CA LYS A 632 11.73 -6.96 12.71
C LYS A 632 12.51 -7.50 11.51
N VAL A 633 13.70 -6.97 11.25
CA VAL A 633 14.56 -7.41 10.16
C VAL A 633 15.82 -8.07 10.71
N LEU A 634 16.03 -9.34 10.39
CA LEU A 634 17.25 -10.07 10.68
C LEU A 634 18.30 -9.77 9.62
N VAL A 635 19.45 -9.24 10.03
CA VAL A 635 20.57 -8.88 9.15
C VAL A 635 21.73 -9.84 9.40
N VAL A 636 22.01 -10.70 8.43
CA VAL A 636 22.97 -11.81 8.55
C VAL A 636 24.25 -11.54 7.77
N GLY A 637 25.38 -11.77 8.43
CA GLY A 637 26.69 -11.89 7.78
C GLY A 637 27.19 -10.61 7.11
N GLY A 638 27.97 -10.81 6.05
CA GLY A 638 28.76 -9.79 5.38
C GLY A 638 30.23 -9.84 5.83
N VAL A 639 31.02 -8.88 5.37
CA VAL A 639 32.43 -8.72 5.81
C VAL A 639 32.67 -7.32 6.37
N LEU A 640 33.64 -7.19 7.26
CA LEU A 640 33.92 -5.96 8.03
C LEU A 640 34.53 -4.84 7.17
N LYS A 641 35.12 -5.18 6.02
CA LYS A 641 35.76 -4.24 5.10
C LYS A 641 35.35 -4.55 3.67
N SER A 642 34.88 -3.53 2.95
CA SER A 642 34.48 -3.69 1.55
C SER A 642 35.63 -4.19 0.67
N GLY A 643 35.32 -5.07 -0.28
CA GLY A 643 36.32 -5.67 -1.18
C GLY A 643 37.00 -6.93 -0.62
N TYR A 644 36.79 -7.27 0.66
CA TYR A 644 37.37 -8.46 1.30
C TYR A 644 36.36 -9.62 1.35
N ALA A 645 35.80 -10.00 0.21
CA ALA A 645 34.99 -11.21 0.05
C ALA A 645 35.41 -11.99 -1.20
N GLY A 646 34.99 -13.24 -1.31
CA GLY A 646 35.42 -14.11 -2.41
C GLY A 646 36.84 -14.65 -2.21
N TYR A 647 37.34 -15.44 -3.16
CA TYR A 647 38.65 -16.11 -3.04
C TYR A 647 39.87 -15.19 -2.91
N ALA A 648 39.71 -13.88 -3.14
CA ALA A 648 40.75 -12.90 -2.88
C ALA A 648 40.89 -12.56 -1.38
N ALA A 649 39.86 -12.83 -0.57
CA ALA A 649 39.89 -12.59 0.87
C ALA A 649 40.69 -13.70 1.57
N LYS A 650 41.90 -13.34 2.01
CA LYS A 650 42.81 -14.25 2.75
C LYS A 650 42.76 -14.05 4.27
N ASP A 651 42.35 -12.86 4.70
CA ASP A 651 42.33 -12.47 6.11
C ASP A 651 40.96 -12.79 6.73
N LYS A 652 40.93 -13.85 7.56
CA LYS A 652 39.73 -14.26 8.29
C LYS A 652 39.30 -13.27 9.37
N SER A 653 40.18 -12.36 9.82
CA SER A 653 39.82 -11.35 10.83
C SER A 653 38.83 -10.31 10.29
N LEU A 654 38.69 -10.23 8.95
CA LEU A 654 37.76 -9.33 8.27
C LEU A 654 36.39 -9.97 7.99
N ASP A 655 36.20 -11.23 8.37
CA ASP A 655 34.88 -11.89 8.35
C ASP A 655 33.95 -11.23 9.38
N ASN A 656 32.67 -11.07 9.03
CA ASN A 656 31.62 -10.78 10.00
C ASN A 656 30.65 -11.98 10.08
N PRO A 657 30.95 -12.99 10.91
CA PRO A 657 30.14 -14.20 11.01
C PRO A 657 29.00 -14.03 12.03
N THR A 658 28.47 -12.82 12.19
CA THR A 658 27.45 -12.48 13.18
C THR A 658 26.14 -12.08 12.53
N TYR A 659 25.08 -11.91 13.32
CA TYR A 659 23.83 -11.29 12.89
C TYR A 659 23.34 -10.25 13.93
N THR A 660 22.49 -9.34 13.48
CA THR A 660 21.77 -8.36 14.33
C THR A 660 20.29 -8.27 13.91
N LEU A 661 19.42 -7.80 14.81
CA LEU A 661 18.02 -7.52 14.52
C LEU A 661 17.80 -6.00 14.50
N PHE A 662 17.15 -5.52 13.44
CA PHE A 662 16.60 -4.17 13.37
C PHE A 662 15.11 -4.19 13.73
N ASP A 663 14.71 -3.30 14.61
CA ASP A 663 13.33 -3.10 15.02
C ASP A 663 12.81 -1.78 14.41
N PRO A 664 11.89 -1.84 13.42
CA PRO A 664 11.39 -0.64 12.73
C PRO A 664 10.57 0.31 13.60
N ASP A 665 9.94 -0.19 14.67
CA ASP A 665 9.05 0.58 15.53
C ASP A 665 9.85 1.44 16.50
N SER A 666 10.87 0.85 17.13
CA SER A 666 11.80 1.56 18.01
C SER A 666 12.97 2.23 17.27
N ASN A 667 13.18 1.88 16.00
CA ASN A 667 14.30 2.30 15.17
C ASN A 667 15.68 1.96 15.80
N LYS A 668 15.78 0.78 16.43
CA LYS A 668 16.97 0.31 17.16
C LYS A 668 17.48 -1.02 16.64
N PHE A 669 18.79 -1.24 16.83
CA PHE A 669 19.45 -2.53 16.59
C PHE A 669 19.66 -3.28 17.90
N SER A 670 19.52 -4.61 17.87
CA SER A 670 20.07 -5.47 18.91
C SER A 670 21.61 -5.50 18.82
N PRO A 671 22.33 -5.85 19.89
CA PRO A 671 23.74 -6.22 19.79
C PRO A 671 23.95 -7.36 18.78
N ASP A 672 25.17 -7.47 18.24
CA ASP A 672 25.55 -8.59 17.38
C ASP A 672 25.54 -9.91 18.15
N ARG A 673 25.21 -10.98 17.43
CA ARG A 673 25.06 -12.33 17.98
C ARG A 673 25.81 -13.34 17.11
N ASN A 674 26.36 -14.35 17.79
CA ASN A 674 27.30 -15.30 17.19
C ASN A 674 26.70 -16.69 16.95
N ASP A 675 25.38 -16.87 17.02
CA ASP A 675 24.79 -18.22 16.93
C ASP A 675 24.98 -18.86 15.55
N MET A 676 25.11 -18.04 14.51
CA MET A 676 25.39 -18.46 13.14
C MET A 676 26.90 -18.54 12.82
N LYS A 677 27.76 -18.22 13.78
CA LYS A 677 29.20 -18.03 13.57
C LYS A 677 29.87 -19.25 12.95
N ALA A 678 29.61 -20.45 13.49
CA ALA A 678 30.22 -21.68 12.99
C ALA A 678 29.95 -21.90 11.50
N GLN A 679 28.70 -21.71 11.04
CA GLN A 679 28.34 -21.88 9.63
C GLN A 679 28.97 -20.81 8.75
N LEU A 680 28.89 -19.53 9.16
CA LEU A 680 29.40 -18.43 8.34
C LEU A 680 30.92 -18.50 8.20
N GLN A 681 31.63 -18.91 9.25
CA GLN A 681 33.07 -19.15 9.20
C GLN A 681 33.44 -20.38 8.36
N GLU A 682 32.64 -21.44 8.37
CA GLU A 682 32.82 -22.61 7.49
C GLU A 682 32.66 -22.20 6.01
N ALA A 683 31.70 -21.32 5.72
CA ALA A 683 31.44 -20.84 4.37
C ALA A 683 32.40 -19.74 3.89
N PHE A 684 33.15 -19.09 4.80
CA PHE A 684 34.12 -18.05 4.45
C PHE A 684 35.22 -18.58 3.50
N PRO A 685 35.59 -17.85 2.43
CA PRO A 685 35.22 -16.47 2.09
C PRO A 685 34.02 -16.32 1.14
N ILE A 686 33.23 -17.38 0.95
CA ILE A 686 32.14 -17.47 -0.05
C ILE A 686 30.78 -17.50 0.67
N HIS A 687 30.56 -16.58 1.62
CA HIS A 687 29.36 -16.56 2.47
C HIS A 687 28.57 -15.24 2.41
N THR A 688 29.06 -14.25 1.66
CA THR A 688 28.38 -12.97 1.49
C THR A 688 27.10 -13.12 0.67
N TYR A 689 26.10 -12.29 0.98
CA TYR A 689 24.73 -12.46 0.52
C TYR A 689 24.22 -13.90 0.72
N ALA A 690 24.33 -14.43 1.94
CA ALA A 690 23.72 -15.69 2.30
C ALA A 690 22.21 -15.65 2.02
N VAL A 691 21.61 -16.71 1.48
CA VAL A 691 20.15 -16.74 1.27
C VAL A 691 19.49 -17.17 2.58
N VAL A 692 18.63 -16.32 3.14
CA VAL A 692 17.96 -16.58 4.43
C VAL A 692 16.46 -16.69 4.21
N THR A 693 15.88 -17.81 4.65
CA THR A 693 14.45 -18.11 4.49
C THR A 693 13.79 -18.36 5.84
N VAL A 694 12.76 -17.59 6.19
CA VAL A 694 11.90 -17.87 7.36
C VAL A 694 11.05 -19.10 7.07
N THR A 695 11.05 -20.10 7.95
CA THR A 695 10.27 -21.34 7.79
C THR A 695 8.94 -21.28 8.54
N PRO A 696 7.95 -22.16 8.24
CA PRO A 696 6.61 -22.10 8.85
C PRO A 696 6.60 -22.22 10.39
N ASP A 697 7.61 -22.84 10.99
CA ASP A 697 7.80 -22.93 12.45
C ASP A 697 8.38 -21.65 13.09
N GLY A 698 8.66 -20.61 12.31
CA GLY A 698 9.19 -19.32 12.77
C GLY A 698 10.71 -19.28 12.92
N GLY A 699 11.39 -20.40 12.69
CA GLY A 699 12.84 -20.46 12.54
C GLY A 699 13.32 -19.91 11.20
N VAL A 700 14.61 -20.04 10.93
CA VAL A 700 15.21 -19.68 9.64
C VAL A 700 16.10 -20.79 9.11
N VAL A 701 16.20 -20.87 7.79
CA VAL A 701 17.24 -21.63 7.11
C VAL A 701 18.20 -20.65 6.45
N VAL A 702 19.49 -20.85 6.67
CA VAL A 702 20.57 -20.00 6.13
C VAL A 702 21.38 -20.83 5.13
N ALA A 703 21.50 -20.34 3.90
CA ALA A 703 22.34 -20.92 2.86
C ALA A 703 23.56 -20.02 2.57
N ALA A 704 24.77 -20.54 2.82
CA ALA A 704 26.01 -19.78 2.63
C ALA A 704 27.10 -20.70 2.06
N GLY A 705 27.73 -20.29 0.95
CA GLY A 705 28.73 -21.11 0.26
C GLY A 705 28.09 -22.37 -0.32
N LYS A 706 28.32 -23.53 0.30
CA LYS A 706 27.60 -24.79 0.02
C LYS A 706 26.70 -25.23 1.17
N THR A 707 26.85 -24.58 2.33
CA THR A 707 26.19 -25.00 3.57
C THR A 707 24.73 -24.58 3.56
N LEU A 708 23.90 -25.40 4.17
CA LEU A 708 22.49 -25.12 4.41
C LEU A 708 22.17 -25.58 5.84
N VAL A 709 21.75 -24.64 6.71
CA VAL A 709 21.60 -24.92 8.14
C VAL A 709 20.27 -24.39 8.66
N LYS A 710 19.60 -25.20 9.48
CA LYS A 710 18.36 -24.86 10.17
C LYS A 710 18.66 -24.26 11.54
N TYR A 711 18.05 -23.12 11.82
CA TYR A 711 18.07 -22.44 13.11
C TYR A 711 16.65 -22.33 13.68
N ALA A 712 16.48 -22.74 14.93
CA ALA A 712 15.29 -22.48 15.72
C ALA A 712 15.36 -21.05 16.28
N ARG A 713 14.21 -20.41 16.36
CA ARG A 713 14.09 -19.06 16.90
C ARG A 713 13.54 -19.09 18.32
N ASN A 714 14.19 -18.38 19.22
CA ASN A 714 13.68 -18.10 20.57
C ASN A 714 13.85 -16.61 20.89
N GLY A 715 12.76 -15.85 20.81
CA GLY A 715 12.79 -14.39 20.85
C GLY A 715 13.71 -13.83 19.77
N ASP A 716 14.78 -13.17 20.19
CA ASP A 716 15.77 -12.58 19.31
C ASP A 716 16.95 -13.54 18.99
N ARG A 717 16.99 -14.76 19.56
CA ARG A 717 18.10 -15.74 19.40
C ARG A 717 17.78 -16.78 18.33
N PHE A 718 18.82 -17.26 17.64
CA PHE A 718 18.71 -18.25 16.57
C PHE A 718 19.64 -19.44 16.82
N THR A 719 19.17 -20.47 17.50
CA THR A 719 19.99 -21.63 17.88
C THR A 719 20.02 -22.65 16.75
N LYS A 720 21.22 -23.12 16.36
CA LYS A 720 21.39 -24.19 15.36
C LYS A 720 20.64 -25.44 15.82
N GLN A 721 19.78 -25.98 14.96
CA GLN A 721 19.16 -27.30 15.19
C GLN A 721 19.95 -28.40 14.49
N PHE A 722 20.17 -28.26 13.18
CA PHE A 722 20.89 -29.25 12.38
C PHE A 722 21.38 -28.64 11.06
N SER A 723 22.37 -29.28 10.44
CA SER A 723 22.78 -29.00 9.06
C SER A 723 22.05 -29.93 8.10
N TYR A 724 21.62 -29.41 6.96
CA TYR A 724 21.23 -30.23 5.81
C TYR A 724 22.48 -30.73 5.08
N PRO A 725 22.34 -31.70 4.15
CA PRO A 725 23.41 -31.99 3.20
C PRO A 725 23.81 -30.72 2.44
N ASN A 726 25.12 -30.52 2.26
CA ASN A 726 25.63 -29.42 1.44
C ASN A 726 25.05 -29.50 0.02
N ARG A 727 24.79 -28.35 -0.60
CA ARG A 727 24.36 -28.32 -2.01
C ARG A 727 25.42 -29.03 -2.87
N PRO A 728 25.03 -29.99 -3.73
CA PRO A 728 25.97 -30.64 -4.64
C PRO A 728 26.62 -29.63 -5.60
N GLY A 729 27.91 -29.83 -5.89
CA GLY A 729 28.68 -29.00 -6.83
C GLY A 729 29.49 -27.90 -6.17
N ALA A 730 29.76 -26.82 -6.91
CA ALA A 730 30.52 -25.67 -6.46
C ALA A 730 29.72 -24.78 -5.49
N PRO A 731 30.37 -23.98 -4.63
CA PRO A 731 29.65 -22.99 -3.83
C PRO A 731 28.94 -21.99 -4.75
N TRP A 732 27.91 -21.32 -4.24
CA TRP A 732 27.04 -20.53 -5.09
C TRP A 732 26.82 -19.09 -4.67
N SER A 733 27.25 -18.74 -3.47
CA SER A 733 27.22 -17.37 -3.00
C SER A 733 28.23 -16.54 -3.79
N TYR A 734 28.21 -15.23 -3.62
CA TYR A 734 29.17 -14.36 -4.28
C TYR A 734 30.63 -14.86 -4.05
N PRO A 735 31.48 -14.93 -5.09
CA PRO A 735 31.28 -14.43 -6.45
C PRO A 735 30.72 -15.46 -7.45
N GLN A 736 30.37 -16.68 -7.02
CA GLN A 736 29.87 -17.71 -7.93
C GLN A 736 28.41 -17.54 -8.32
N THR A 737 27.64 -16.76 -7.55
CA THR A 737 26.33 -16.18 -7.94
C THR A 737 25.37 -17.16 -8.64
N GLY A 738 25.04 -18.26 -7.96
CA GLY A 738 23.84 -19.05 -8.25
C GLY A 738 22.59 -18.37 -7.68
N VAL A 739 21.41 -18.85 -8.10
CA VAL A 739 20.12 -18.36 -7.61
C VAL A 739 19.52 -19.30 -6.57
N GLY A 740 18.87 -18.74 -5.55
CA GLY A 740 18.15 -19.50 -4.55
C GLY A 740 16.93 -18.75 -4.01
N LEU A 741 15.78 -19.43 -3.92
CA LEU A 741 14.56 -18.89 -3.30
C LEU A 741 13.61 -20.01 -2.83
N PRO A 742 12.73 -19.73 -1.85
CA PRO A 742 11.65 -20.64 -1.51
C PRO A 742 10.60 -20.71 -2.62
N LEU A 743 10.16 -21.92 -2.96
CA LEU A 743 9.04 -22.14 -3.88
C LEU A 743 7.71 -21.73 -3.24
N PRO A 744 6.67 -21.40 -4.03
CA PRO A 744 5.39 -20.95 -3.48
C PRO A 744 4.79 -21.97 -2.52
N LEU A 745 4.45 -21.52 -1.32
CA LEU A 745 3.79 -22.38 -0.32
C LEU A 745 2.33 -22.61 -0.71
N ARG A 746 1.83 -23.79 -0.34
CA ARG A 746 0.42 -24.16 -0.52
C ARG A 746 -0.20 -24.54 0.82
N PRO A 747 -1.51 -24.33 1.01
CA PRO A 747 -2.25 -24.89 2.14
C PRO A 747 -1.97 -26.40 2.25
N PRO A 748 -1.81 -26.96 3.46
CA PRO A 748 -1.95 -26.32 4.78
C PRO A 748 -0.68 -25.59 5.29
N TYR A 749 0.24 -25.23 4.39
CA TYR A 749 1.46 -24.42 4.65
C TYR A 749 2.50 -25.06 5.57
N ASN A 750 2.43 -26.39 5.74
CA ASN A 750 3.40 -27.16 6.52
C ASN A 750 4.60 -27.65 5.70
N GLN A 751 4.57 -27.50 4.37
CA GLN A 751 5.65 -27.88 3.48
C GLN A 751 6.27 -26.67 2.80
N MET A 752 7.60 -26.56 2.87
CA MET A 752 8.37 -25.50 2.21
C MET A 752 9.50 -26.11 1.41
N PHE A 753 9.50 -25.87 0.10
CA PHE A 753 10.57 -26.27 -0.80
C PHE A 753 11.46 -25.09 -1.14
N PHE A 754 12.74 -25.36 -1.39
CA PHE A 754 13.73 -24.36 -1.76
C PHE A 754 14.43 -24.78 -3.05
N LEU A 755 14.38 -23.90 -4.05
CA LEU A 755 15.06 -24.08 -5.33
C LEU A 755 16.45 -23.49 -5.27
N ALA A 756 17.39 -24.22 -5.84
CA ALA A 756 18.80 -23.89 -5.85
C ALA A 756 19.45 -24.15 -7.22
N ALA A 757 19.68 -23.12 -8.04
CA ALA A 757 20.05 -23.31 -9.45
C ALA A 757 21.23 -22.44 -9.93
N GLY A 758 21.99 -22.97 -10.89
CA GLY A 758 23.08 -22.25 -11.55
C GLY A 758 24.28 -21.93 -10.66
N GLY A 759 24.97 -20.85 -11.04
CA GLY A 759 26.27 -20.43 -10.52
C GLY A 759 27.41 -20.93 -11.40
N SER A 760 28.66 -20.70 -11.01
CA SER A 760 29.82 -21.25 -11.71
C SER A 760 29.88 -22.80 -11.59
N ALA A 761 30.40 -23.49 -12.62
CA ALA A 761 30.46 -24.96 -12.62
C ALA A 761 31.56 -25.54 -11.70
N GLN A 762 32.54 -24.73 -11.29
CA GLN A 762 33.70 -25.16 -10.51
C GLN A 762 33.95 -24.21 -9.35
N ASP A 763 34.41 -24.76 -8.23
CA ASP A 763 34.94 -23.97 -7.11
C ASP A 763 36.16 -23.16 -7.58
N LYS A 764 36.40 -21.98 -6.98
CA LYS A 764 37.49 -21.07 -7.39
C LYS A 764 37.40 -20.68 -8.87
N ALA A 765 36.17 -20.49 -9.36
CA ALA A 765 35.90 -20.09 -10.73
C ALA A 765 36.64 -18.81 -11.16
N LYS A 766 37.05 -18.81 -12.42
CA LYS A 766 37.68 -17.70 -13.13
C LYS A 766 36.75 -17.21 -14.24
N GLU A 767 37.14 -16.15 -14.94
CA GLU A 767 36.34 -15.54 -16.02
C GLU A 767 36.04 -16.52 -17.18
N SER A 768 36.90 -17.51 -17.38
CA SER A 768 36.72 -18.57 -18.40
C SER A 768 35.92 -19.78 -17.92
N THR A 769 35.62 -19.90 -16.63
CA THR A 769 34.95 -21.09 -16.07
C THR A 769 33.51 -21.17 -16.57
N PRO A 770 33.06 -22.29 -17.16
CA PRO A 770 31.67 -22.45 -17.57
C PRO A 770 30.69 -22.24 -16.41
N ALA A 771 29.52 -21.72 -16.70
CA ALA A 771 28.41 -21.71 -15.76
C ALA A 771 27.79 -23.11 -15.64
N SER A 772 27.15 -23.38 -14.52
CA SER A 772 26.45 -24.61 -14.24
C SER A 772 25.00 -24.54 -14.71
N ALA A 773 24.51 -25.63 -15.29
CA ALA A 773 23.09 -25.86 -15.50
C ALA A 773 22.43 -26.62 -14.33
N ALA A 774 23.20 -27.01 -13.31
CA ALA A 774 22.66 -27.81 -12.21
C ALA A 774 21.61 -27.03 -11.40
N ALA A 775 20.48 -27.67 -11.15
CA ALA A 775 19.42 -27.20 -10.29
C ALA A 775 19.10 -28.26 -9.24
N HIS A 776 18.73 -27.84 -8.05
CA HIS A 776 18.36 -28.73 -6.96
C HIS A 776 17.16 -28.19 -6.22
N VAL A 777 16.27 -29.07 -5.77
CA VAL A 777 15.16 -28.74 -4.88
C VAL A 777 15.29 -29.53 -3.59
N ILE A 778 15.10 -28.88 -2.45
CA ILE A 778 15.07 -29.54 -1.13
C ILE A 778 13.83 -29.11 -0.36
N GLU A 779 13.24 -30.01 0.41
CA GLU A 779 12.15 -29.69 1.33
C GLU A 779 12.73 -29.25 2.69
N LEU A 780 12.65 -27.97 3.00
CA LEU A 780 13.17 -27.37 4.24
C LEU A 780 12.38 -27.76 5.50
N THR A 781 11.22 -28.40 5.33
CA THR A 781 10.34 -28.85 6.42
C THR A 781 10.45 -30.35 6.69
N ALA A 782 11.17 -31.11 5.87
CA ALA A 782 11.37 -32.56 6.05
C ALA A 782 12.39 -32.91 7.16
N GLY A 783 12.92 -31.92 7.88
CA GLY A 783 13.86 -32.10 8.97
C GLY A 783 15.27 -32.48 8.50
N LYS A 784 16.10 -32.98 9.44
CA LYS A 784 17.54 -33.25 9.23
C LYS A 784 17.86 -34.23 8.10
N ASN A 785 16.88 -35.05 7.69
CA ASN A 785 17.05 -36.08 6.67
C ASN A 785 16.68 -35.59 5.26
N ALA A 786 16.29 -34.32 5.09
CA ALA A 786 15.91 -33.79 3.79
C ALA A 786 17.05 -33.94 2.76
N GLN A 787 16.69 -34.30 1.53
CA GLN A 787 17.63 -34.57 0.45
C GLN A 787 17.43 -33.62 -0.72
N TRP A 788 18.52 -33.31 -1.43
CA TRP A 788 18.48 -32.58 -2.68
C TRP A 788 17.96 -33.48 -3.81
N LYS A 789 16.93 -33.00 -4.51
CA LYS A 789 16.45 -33.57 -5.77
C LYS A 789 17.07 -32.80 -6.91
N ALA A 790 17.94 -33.45 -7.68
CA ALA A 790 18.61 -32.84 -8.82
C ALA A 790 17.68 -32.66 -10.02
N SER A 791 17.92 -31.59 -10.77
CA SER A 791 17.33 -31.24 -12.05
C SER A 791 18.34 -30.42 -12.86
N THR A 792 18.04 -30.15 -14.13
CA THR A 792 18.95 -29.43 -15.03
C THR A 792 18.21 -28.29 -15.71
N MET A 793 18.72 -27.07 -15.56
CA MET A 793 18.25 -25.90 -16.32
C MET A 793 18.55 -26.10 -17.82
N PRO A 794 17.71 -25.59 -18.72
CA PRO A 794 17.95 -25.70 -20.17
C PRO A 794 19.13 -24.83 -20.64
N TRP A 795 19.53 -23.84 -19.83
CA TRP A 795 20.66 -22.97 -20.07
C TRP A 795 21.51 -22.84 -18.79
N PRO A 796 22.84 -23.08 -18.86
CA PRO A 796 23.74 -22.79 -17.75
C PRO A 796 23.82 -21.28 -17.52
N ARG A 797 23.85 -20.85 -16.26
CA ARG A 797 23.77 -19.42 -15.91
C ARG A 797 24.51 -19.08 -14.62
N VAL A 798 25.38 -18.09 -14.69
CA VAL A 798 25.98 -17.38 -13.55
C VAL A 798 25.42 -15.95 -13.50
N MET A 799 25.18 -15.42 -12.30
CA MET A 799 24.54 -14.11 -12.07
C MET A 799 23.11 -14.05 -12.63
N GLY A 800 22.36 -15.14 -12.51
CA GLY A 800 20.94 -15.13 -12.83
C GLY A 800 20.14 -14.35 -11.78
N ASP A 801 18.96 -13.88 -12.16
CA ASP A 801 17.96 -13.32 -11.26
C ASP A 801 16.73 -14.21 -11.29
N ALA A 802 16.34 -14.76 -10.14
CA ALA A 802 15.19 -15.65 -10.04
C ALA A 802 13.97 -14.91 -9.46
N VAL A 803 12.81 -15.07 -10.12
CA VAL A 803 11.58 -14.33 -9.84
C VAL A 803 10.42 -15.31 -9.81
N THR A 804 9.63 -15.28 -8.72
CA THR A 804 8.34 -15.97 -8.69
C THR A 804 7.35 -15.23 -9.58
N LEU A 805 6.78 -15.93 -10.56
CA LEU A 805 5.85 -15.38 -11.53
C LEU A 805 4.39 -15.45 -11.04
N CYS A 806 3.49 -14.77 -11.74
CA CYS A 806 2.10 -14.61 -11.31
C CYS A 806 1.30 -15.91 -11.23
N ASP A 807 1.70 -16.96 -11.94
CA ASP A 807 1.11 -18.31 -11.90
C ASP A 807 1.83 -19.27 -10.95
N GLY A 808 2.77 -18.76 -10.14
CA GLY A 808 3.57 -19.53 -9.20
C GLY A 808 4.72 -20.33 -9.83
N THR A 809 4.93 -20.23 -11.15
CA THR A 809 6.18 -20.73 -11.77
C THR A 809 7.36 -19.81 -11.41
N ILE A 810 8.59 -20.29 -11.57
CA ILE A 810 9.80 -19.52 -11.26
C ILE A 810 10.55 -19.20 -12.54
N GLY A 811 10.65 -17.93 -12.89
CA GLY A 811 11.48 -17.46 -14.00
C GLY A 811 12.91 -17.19 -13.55
N VAL A 812 13.90 -17.60 -14.35
CA VAL A 812 15.30 -17.23 -14.19
C VAL A 812 15.75 -16.41 -15.39
N PHE A 813 16.21 -15.19 -15.13
CA PHE A 813 16.60 -14.16 -16.09
C PHE A 813 18.09 -13.82 -15.95
N ASN A 814 18.64 -13.03 -16.87
CA ASN A 814 19.97 -12.38 -16.79
C ASN A 814 21.17 -13.32 -16.63
N GLY A 815 22.39 -12.83 -16.76
CA GLY A 815 23.61 -13.59 -16.53
C GLY A 815 24.26 -14.21 -17.77
N GLY A 816 25.34 -14.94 -17.52
CA GLY A 816 26.23 -15.49 -18.55
C GLY A 816 26.39 -17.00 -18.47
N GLY A 817 26.79 -17.60 -19.59
CA GLY A 817 27.15 -19.02 -19.72
C GLY A 817 28.54 -19.35 -19.21
N LYS A 818 29.34 -18.35 -18.81
CA LYS A 818 30.63 -18.52 -18.13
C LYS A 818 30.97 -17.34 -17.22
N GLY A 819 31.87 -17.58 -16.26
CA GLY A 819 32.49 -16.58 -15.41
C GLY A 819 32.01 -16.55 -13.96
N VAL A 820 32.16 -15.37 -13.35
CA VAL A 820 31.80 -15.08 -11.95
C VAL A 820 31.27 -13.64 -11.82
N GLY A 821 30.58 -13.35 -10.71
CA GLY A 821 30.24 -11.99 -10.30
C GLY A 821 31.46 -11.13 -10.01
N GLY A 822 31.39 -9.84 -10.36
CA GLY A 822 32.45 -8.86 -10.16
C GLY A 822 33.01 -8.29 -11.46
N TRP A 823 34.12 -7.56 -11.31
CA TRP A 823 34.79 -6.85 -12.41
C TRP A 823 36.24 -7.25 -12.61
N SER A 824 36.74 -7.08 -13.84
CA SER A 824 38.13 -7.24 -14.25
C SER A 824 38.72 -5.92 -14.80
N GLN A 825 40.04 -5.83 -14.84
CA GLN A 825 40.76 -4.70 -15.47
C GLN A 825 41.01 -4.93 -16.95
N ALA A 826 40.76 -6.14 -17.47
CA ALA A 826 40.98 -6.47 -18.87
C ALA A 826 39.92 -5.78 -19.73
N ALA A 827 40.36 -5.00 -20.71
CA ALA A 827 39.47 -4.37 -21.67
C ALA A 827 38.72 -5.44 -22.48
N THR A 828 37.46 -5.19 -22.81
CA THR A 828 36.62 -6.11 -23.58
C THR A 828 35.59 -5.33 -24.39
N THR A 829 35.35 -5.77 -25.62
CA THR A 829 34.26 -5.25 -26.46
C THR A 829 33.06 -6.18 -26.38
N TYR A 830 31.94 -5.64 -25.93
CA TYR A 830 30.66 -6.34 -25.95
C TYR A 830 29.90 -5.98 -27.22
N ARG A 831 29.49 -6.99 -27.98
CA ARG A 831 28.58 -6.85 -29.11
C ARG A 831 27.23 -7.40 -28.71
N PHE A 832 26.20 -6.57 -28.78
CA PHE A 832 24.84 -6.90 -28.41
C PHE A 832 24.06 -7.42 -29.64
N LYS A 833 22.98 -8.18 -29.40
CA LYS A 833 22.14 -8.72 -30.48
C LYS A 833 21.37 -7.63 -31.23
N ASP A 834 21.13 -6.50 -30.58
CA ASP A 834 20.55 -5.30 -31.18
C ASP A 834 21.53 -4.53 -32.10
N GLY A 835 22.75 -5.04 -32.29
CA GLY A 835 23.81 -4.39 -33.08
C GLY A 835 24.64 -3.38 -32.28
N GLY A 836 24.26 -3.08 -31.03
CA GLY A 836 25.01 -2.18 -30.17
C GLY A 836 26.40 -2.73 -29.82
N VAL A 837 27.38 -1.82 -29.71
CA VAL A 837 28.75 -2.17 -29.33
C VAL A 837 29.16 -1.32 -28.14
N TYR A 838 29.62 -1.96 -27.07
CA TYR A 838 30.17 -1.30 -25.89
C TYR A 838 31.63 -1.68 -25.69
N ASN A 839 32.52 -0.70 -25.79
CA ASN A 839 33.96 -0.87 -25.59
C ASN A 839 34.32 -0.60 -24.13
N CYS A 840 34.30 -1.65 -23.32
CA CYS A 840 34.69 -1.55 -21.93
C CYS A 840 36.21 -1.43 -21.80
N LYS A 841 36.68 -0.34 -21.19
CA LYS A 841 38.11 -0.08 -20.96
C LYS A 841 38.61 -0.55 -19.60
N LYS A 842 37.79 -0.40 -18.56
CA LYS A 842 38.11 -0.74 -17.16
C LYS A 842 36.82 -1.17 -16.44
N LYS A 843 36.96 -2.02 -15.42
CA LYS A 843 35.83 -2.61 -14.66
C LYS A 843 34.87 -3.42 -15.54
N CYS A 844 35.43 -4.22 -16.44
CA CYS A 844 34.65 -5.06 -17.36
C CYS A 844 34.09 -6.28 -16.64
N SER A 845 33.02 -6.87 -17.18
CA SER A 845 32.40 -8.05 -16.58
C SER A 845 33.37 -9.22 -16.52
N LYS A 846 33.35 -9.95 -15.39
CA LYS A 846 34.02 -11.23 -15.22
C LYS A 846 33.24 -12.43 -15.79
N ALA A 847 32.23 -12.14 -16.61
CA ALA A 847 31.37 -13.13 -17.23
C ALA A 847 31.16 -12.84 -18.72
N GLY A 848 30.71 -13.87 -19.43
CA GLY A 848 30.43 -13.81 -20.86
C GLY A 848 29.47 -14.91 -21.30
N ASP A 849 29.38 -15.11 -22.62
CA ASP A 849 28.47 -16.08 -23.26
C ASP A 849 27.02 -15.88 -22.79
N TRP A 850 26.52 -14.66 -22.99
CA TRP A 850 25.28 -14.17 -22.40
C TRP A 850 24.06 -15.07 -22.67
N ALA A 851 23.28 -15.32 -21.61
CA ALA A 851 22.09 -16.13 -21.68
C ALA A 851 20.84 -15.24 -21.89
N TYR A 852 20.45 -15.07 -23.16
CA TYR A 852 19.36 -14.19 -23.59
C TYR A 852 17.96 -14.77 -23.41
N GLU A 853 17.82 -16.09 -23.50
CA GLU A 853 16.53 -16.75 -23.28
C GLU A 853 16.33 -16.93 -21.76
N PRO A 854 15.21 -16.47 -21.17
CA PRO A 854 14.88 -16.81 -19.80
C PRO A 854 14.53 -18.30 -19.68
N THR A 855 14.47 -18.83 -18.47
CA THR A 855 14.04 -20.22 -18.23
C THR A 855 12.98 -20.27 -17.15
N ILE A 856 11.92 -21.04 -17.35
CA ILE A 856 10.83 -21.16 -16.37
C ILE A 856 10.89 -22.56 -15.75
N PHE A 857 10.92 -22.62 -14.42
CA PHE A 857 10.73 -23.83 -13.64
C PHE A 857 9.28 -23.89 -13.16
N ASP A 858 8.61 -25.01 -13.37
CA ASP A 858 7.28 -25.26 -12.81
C ASP A 858 7.41 -26.12 -11.54
N PRO A 859 7.14 -25.56 -10.34
CA PRO A 859 7.17 -26.30 -9.09
C PRO A 859 6.19 -27.46 -9.02
N ALA A 860 5.08 -27.43 -9.77
CA ALA A 860 4.05 -28.47 -9.72
C ALA A 860 4.52 -29.76 -10.39
N SER A 861 5.14 -29.64 -11.56
CA SER A 861 5.66 -30.78 -12.32
C SER A 861 7.15 -31.08 -12.08
N GLY A 862 7.87 -30.16 -11.44
CA GLY A 862 9.32 -30.24 -11.28
C GLY A 862 10.09 -30.08 -12.58
N GLN A 863 9.45 -29.56 -13.64
CA GLN A 863 10.03 -29.42 -14.97
C GLN A 863 10.56 -28.02 -15.25
N TRP A 864 11.58 -27.95 -16.09
CA TRP A 864 12.01 -26.71 -16.73
C TRP A 864 11.38 -26.55 -18.12
N SER A 865 11.24 -25.32 -18.56
CA SER A 865 10.86 -24.98 -19.92
C SER A 865 11.90 -25.52 -20.92
N ALA A 866 11.46 -26.01 -22.07
CA ALA A 866 12.34 -26.50 -23.12
C ALA A 866 13.24 -25.38 -23.68
N ARG A 867 14.44 -25.73 -24.12
CA ARG A 867 15.35 -24.79 -24.79
C ARG A 867 14.72 -24.25 -26.08
N GLY A 868 14.79 -22.94 -26.32
CA GLY A 868 14.19 -22.29 -27.47
C GLY A 868 12.67 -22.09 -27.37
N SER A 869 12.05 -22.44 -26.24
CA SER A 869 10.61 -22.31 -26.02
C SER A 869 10.19 -20.91 -25.56
N LEU A 870 11.13 -20.03 -25.19
CA LEU A 870 10.86 -18.68 -24.72
C LEU A 870 11.51 -17.63 -25.62
N ALA A 871 10.94 -16.43 -25.62
CA ALA A 871 11.45 -15.31 -26.40
C ALA A 871 12.77 -14.81 -25.79
N GLN A 872 13.70 -14.38 -26.63
CA GLN A 872 15.02 -13.93 -26.20
C GLN A 872 15.03 -12.42 -25.94
N ALA A 873 15.71 -11.99 -24.88
CA ALA A 873 16.00 -10.58 -24.63
C ALA A 873 16.85 -9.97 -25.75
N GLY A 874 16.75 -8.66 -25.95
CA GLY A 874 17.56 -7.92 -26.92
C GLY A 874 18.95 -7.61 -26.40
N ARG A 875 19.10 -7.36 -25.09
CA ARG A 875 20.37 -6.97 -24.47
C ARG A 875 20.85 -7.96 -23.42
N PRO A 876 22.18 -8.18 -23.31
CA PRO A 876 22.72 -8.97 -22.23
C PRO A 876 22.72 -8.19 -20.92
N ARG A 877 22.43 -8.88 -19.82
CA ARG A 877 22.31 -8.30 -18.48
C ARG A 877 23.23 -9.06 -17.56
N GLY A 878 24.32 -8.43 -17.12
CA GLY A 878 25.40 -9.09 -16.39
C GLY A 878 25.42 -8.73 -14.90
N TYR A 879 26.62 -8.73 -14.32
CA TYR A 879 26.80 -8.33 -12.93
C TYR A 879 26.18 -6.96 -12.63
N HIS A 880 25.44 -6.82 -11.53
CA HIS A 880 24.62 -5.62 -11.20
C HIS A 880 23.41 -5.35 -12.10
N SER A 881 22.94 -6.33 -12.87
CA SER A 881 21.55 -6.31 -13.32
C SER A 881 20.59 -6.75 -12.20
N PHE A 882 19.30 -6.57 -12.44
CA PHE A 882 18.25 -7.21 -11.67
C PHE A 882 17.09 -7.62 -12.60
N ALA A 883 16.23 -8.51 -12.11
CA ALA A 883 14.90 -8.77 -12.66
C ALA A 883 13.87 -8.71 -11.53
N THR A 884 12.70 -8.12 -11.78
CA THR A 884 11.62 -8.04 -10.79
C THR A 884 10.23 -8.12 -11.41
N LEU A 885 9.28 -8.68 -10.65
CA LEU A 885 7.88 -8.82 -11.04
C LEU A 885 7.15 -7.48 -10.96
N LEU A 886 6.32 -7.19 -11.96
CA LEU A 886 5.47 -6.00 -12.00
C LEU A 886 4.00 -6.33 -11.74
N ALA A 887 3.23 -5.32 -11.34
CA ALA A 887 1.80 -5.46 -11.05
C ALA A 887 0.99 -5.98 -12.26
N ASP A 888 1.42 -5.73 -13.49
CA ASP A 888 0.77 -6.24 -14.70
C ASP A 888 1.21 -7.66 -15.09
N CYS A 889 1.92 -8.35 -14.19
CA CYS A 889 2.47 -9.69 -14.38
C CYS A 889 3.55 -9.82 -15.48
N SER A 890 4.12 -8.70 -15.94
CA SER A 890 5.36 -8.70 -16.70
C SER A 890 6.58 -8.64 -15.77
N ILE A 891 7.78 -8.84 -16.32
CA ILE A 891 9.04 -8.77 -15.59
C ILE A 891 9.84 -7.61 -16.15
N MET A 892 10.27 -6.70 -15.28
CA MET A 892 11.21 -5.64 -15.63
C MET A 892 12.64 -6.10 -15.38
N ILE A 893 13.50 -5.88 -16.37
CA ILE A 893 14.92 -6.17 -16.31
C ILE A 893 15.70 -4.87 -16.59
N SER A 894 16.71 -4.56 -15.80
CA SER A 894 17.59 -3.40 -16.02
C SER A 894 19.00 -3.62 -15.45
N GLY A 895 19.89 -2.63 -15.61
CA GLY A 895 21.34 -2.76 -15.41
C GLY A 895 22.01 -3.40 -16.63
N SER A 896 23.34 -3.51 -16.74
CA SER A 896 24.35 -3.54 -15.70
C SER A 896 25.43 -2.47 -15.89
N ASP A 897 26.17 -2.15 -14.82
CA ASP A 897 27.26 -1.16 -14.87
C ASP A 897 28.46 -1.66 -15.69
N VAL A 898 28.65 -2.98 -15.73
CA VAL A 898 29.69 -3.64 -16.54
C VAL A 898 29.48 -3.48 -18.04
N THR A 899 28.28 -3.07 -18.45
CA THR A 899 27.90 -2.75 -19.83
C THR A 899 27.44 -1.30 -20.01
N ASP A 900 27.54 -0.46 -18.96
CA ASP A 900 26.92 0.89 -18.86
C ASP A 900 25.47 0.93 -19.39
N ASP A 901 24.69 -0.11 -19.12
CA ASP A 901 23.34 -0.22 -19.66
C ASP A 901 22.35 0.55 -18.78
N ARG A 902 21.79 1.61 -19.37
CA ARG A 902 20.81 2.54 -18.77
C ARG A 902 19.43 2.37 -19.38
N THR A 903 19.10 1.13 -19.74
CA THR A 903 17.79 0.79 -20.29
C THR A 903 17.08 -0.24 -19.41
N ALA A 904 15.78 -0.30 -19.57
CA ALA A 904 14.92 -1.36 -19.08
C ALA A 904 14.30 -2.12 -20.26
N GLU A 905 14.24 -3.44 -20.10
CA GLU A 905 13.49 -4.36 -20.96
C GLU A 905 12.37 -5.00 -20.15
N PHE A 906 11.25 -5.28 -20.82
CA PHE A 906 10.08 -5.90 -20.20
C PHE A 906 9.77 -7.21 -20.89
N PHE A 907 9.81 -8.30 -20.12
CA PHE A 907 9.37 -9.61 -20.58
C PHE A 907 7.90 -9.83 -20.24
N ARG A 908 7.10 -10.16 -21.24
CA ARG A 908 5.71 -10.58 -21.13
C ARG A 908 5.67 -12.11 -21.21
N PRO A 909 5.44 -12.83 -20.09
CA PRO A 909 5.50 -14.28 -20.10
C PRO A 909 4.36 -14.93 -20.89
N PRO A 910 4.51 -16.21 -21.28
CA PRO A 910 3.51 -16.96 -22.04
C PRO A 910 2.10 -16.96 -21.43
N TYR A 911 1.98 -16.97 -20.09
CA TYR A 911 0.68 -16.93 -19.43
C TYR A 911 -0.16 -15.69 -19.75
N LEU A 912 0.44 -14.60 -20.25
CA LEU A 912 -0.29 -13.39 -20.65
C LEU A 912 -1.00 -13.52 -22.00
N ASN A 913 -0.73 -14.60 -22.74
CA ASN A 913 -1.30 -14.88 -24.06
C ASN A 913 -2.30 -16.04 -24.03
N LYS A 914 -2.65 -16.56 -22.84
CA LYS A 914 -3.54 -17.73 -22.68
C LYS A 914 -5.03 -17.39 -22.77
N GLY A 915 -5.41 -16.10 -22.79
CA GLY A 915 -6.81 -15.68 -22.89
C GLY A 915 -7.07 -14.30 -22.29
N ALA A 916 -8.36 -13.99 -22.11
CA ALA A 916 -8.81 -12.76 -21.47
C ALA A 916 -8.39 -12.71 -19.99
N ARG A 917 -7.91 -11.55 -19.54
CA ARG A 917 -7.42 -11.38 -18.17
C ARG A 917 -8.55 -10.87 -17.27
N PRO A 918 -8.69 -11.36 -16.01
CA PRO A 918 -9.61 -10.76 -15.05
C PRO A 918 -9.10 -9.39 -14.57
N ASP A 919 -9.98 -8.47 -14.21
CA ASP A 919 -9.64 -7.17 -13.62
C ASP A 919 -10.10 -7.14 -12.16
N ILE A 920 -9.18 -6.94 -11.22
CA ILE A 920 -9.57 -6.72 -9.81
C ILE A 920 -10.16 -5.32 -9.69
N THR A 921 -11.46 -5.24 -9.39
CA THR A 921 -12.20 -3.97 -9.27
C THR A 921 -12.19 -3.43 -7.84
N SER A 922 -12.06 -4.31 -6.83
CA SER A 922 -11.92 -3.91 -5.44
C SER A 922 -11.23 -4.98 -4.60
N ALA A 923 -10.29 -4.55 -3.76
CA ALA A 923 -9.61 -5.35 -2.75
C ALA A 923 -9.20 -4.43 -1.57
N PRO A 924 -9.11 -4.93 -0.33
CA PRO A 924 -8.69 -4.11 0.80
C PRO A 924 -7.23 -3.70 0.68
N GLY A 925 -6.88 -2.48 1.13
CA GLY A 925 -5.51 -1.99 1.11
C GLY A 925 -4.58 -2.69 2.11
N SER A 926 -5.15 -3.31 3.15
CA SER A 926 -4.43 -4.06 4.17
C SER A 926 -5.23 -5.25 4.68
N THR A 927 -4.54 -6.20 5.32
CA THR A 927 -5.16 -7.34 6.01
C THR A 927 -4.27 -7.82 7.15
N PHE A 928 -4.82 -8.65 8.03
CA PHE A 928 -4.12 -9.28 9.13
C PHE A 928 -4.06 -10.80 8.95
N THR A 929 -3.09 -11.42 9.63
CA THR A 929 -2.99 -12.87 9.77
C THR A 929 -4.34 -13.52 10.14
N GLY A 930 -4.75 -14.55 9.40
CA GLY A 930 -6.00 -15.30 9.64
C GLY A 930 -7.29 -14.59 9.22
N GLN A 931 -7.24 -13.37 8.67
CA GLN A 931 -8.44 -12.64 8.28
C GLN A 931 -9.01 -13.14 6.94
N GLN A 932 -10.33 -13.06 6.78
CA GLN A 932 -10.97 -13.20 5.47
C GLN A 932 -11.00 -11.88 4.72
N VAL A 933 -10.67 -11.93 3.43
CA VAL A 933 -10.63 -10.79 2.53
C VAL A 933 -11.57 -11.02 1.35
N THR A 934 -12.46 -10.07 1.10
CA THR A 934 -13.32 -10.09 -0.09
C THR A 934 -12.64 -9.37 -1.25
N ILE A 935 -12.59 -10.04 -2.41
CA ILE A 935 -12.10 -9.50 -3.68
C ILE A 935 -13.27 -9.41 -4.65
N SER A 936 -13.45 -8.24 -5.27
CA SER A 936 -14.37 -8.07 -6.40
C SER A 936 -13.55 -7.96 -7.69
N TYR A 937 -14.04 -8.57 -8.77
CA TYR A 937 -13.38 -8.58 -10.05
C TYR A 937 -14.37 -8.63 -11.22
N SER A 938 -13.96 -8.17 -12.40
CA SER A 938 -14.65 -8.42 -13.66
C SER A 938 -13.85 -9.41 -14.51
N HIS A 939 -14.54 -10.24 -15.28
CA HIS A 939 -13.89 -11.12 -16.24
C HIS A 939 -14.88 -11.45 -17.37
N SER A 940 -14.53 -11.04 -18.60
CA SER A 940 -15.40 -11.17 -19.77
C SER A 940 -15.72 -12.63 -20.14
N ASN A 941 -14.84 -13.58 -19.80
CA ASN A 941 -14.95 -14.99 -20.18
C ASN A 941 -15.24 -15.92 -18.97
N ALA A 942 -15.87 -15.40 -17.91
CA ALA A 942 -16.09 -16.14 -16.66
C ALA A 942 -16.89 -17.45 -16.79
N GLY A 943 -17.67 -17.62 -17.86
CA GLY A 943 -18.39 -18.87 -18.14
C GLY A 943 -17.46 -20.00 -18.61
N SER A 944 -16.45 -19.71 -19.42
CA SER A 944 -15.54 -20.71 -19.99
C SER A 944 -14.21 -20.83 -19.25
N ASP A 945 -13.75 -19.77 -18.58
CA ASP A 945 -12.48 -19.74 -17.86
C ASP A 945 -12.63 -19.02 -16.51
N PRO A 946 -13.31 -19.62 -15.52
CA PRO A 946 -13.58 -18.97 -14.25
C PRO A 946 -12.28 -18.71 -13.45
N VAL A 947 -12.29 -17.67 -12.63
CA VAL A 947 -11.24 -17.42 -11.63
C VAL A 947 -11.32 -18.47 -10.53
N ASP A 948 -10.25 -19.23 -10.28
CA ASP A 948 -10.23 -20.36 -9.35
C ASP A 948 -9.02 -20.40 -8.40
N ARG A 949 -8.07 -19.48 -8.56
CA ARG A 949 -6.85 -19.43 -7.75
C ARG A 949 -6.52 -18.01 -7.32
N ALA A 950 -5.87 -17.90 -6.17
CA ALA A 950 -5.31 -16.65 -5.68
C ALA A 950 -3.91 -16.89 -5.09
N ILE A 951 -2.99 -15.96 -5.29
CA ILE A 951 -1.62 -16.03 -4.79
C ILE A 951 -1.17 -14.68 -4.22
N LEU A 952 -0.45 -14.74 -3.11
CA LEU A 952 0.31 -13.62 -2.56
C LEU A 952 1.78 -13.76 -2.99
N ILE A 953 2.39 -12.70 -3.53
CA ILE A 953 3.82 -12.67 -3.90
C ILE A 953 4.45 -11.42 -3.26
N ARG A 954 5.51 -11.57 -2.47
CA ARG A 954 6.17 -10.44 -1.80
C ARG A 954 6.74 -9.46 -2.83
N THR A 955 6.51 -8.14 -2.65
CA THR A 955 6.98 -7.11 -3.59
C THR A 955 8.50 -6.88 -3.54
N GLY A 956 9.13 -7.19 -2.40
CA GLY A 956 10.57 -7.42 -2.23
C GLY A 956 11.53 -6.30 -2.69
N ALA A 957 12.83 -6.58 -2.54
CA ALA A 957 13.91 -5.75 -3.08
C ALA A 957 14.96 -6.64 -3.76
N VAL A 958 15.54 -6.16 -4.85
CA VAL A 958 16.46 -6.94 -5.68
C VAL A 958 17.77 -6.21 -5.93
N THR A 959 18.88 -6.96 -5.90
CA THR A 959 20.22 -6.54 -6.35
C THR A 959 21.18 -7.72 -6.35
N HIS A 960 22.26 -7.70 -7.14
CA HIS A 960 23.35 -8.68 -7.07
C HIS A 960 22.88 -10.16 -7.09
N SER A 961 21.88 -10.49 -7.93
CA SER A 961 21.27 -11.82 -7.99
C SER A 961 20.52 -12.26 -6.72
N GLN A 962 20.25 -11.33 -5.81
CA GLN A 962 19.48 -11.56 -4.59
C GLN A 962 18.07 -10.99 -4.73
N ALA A 963 17.08 -11.83 -4.43
CA ALA A 963 15.71 -11.43 -4.20
C ALA A 963 15.44 -11.47 -2.69
N PHE A 964 15.68 -10.35 -2.02
CA PHE A 964 15.45 -10.26 -0.57
C PHE A 964 13.97 -10.38 -0.26
N ASP A 965 13.66 -11.04 0.86
CA ASP A 965 12.29 -11.35 1.29
C ASP A 965 11.46 -12.17 0.29
N ALA A 966 12.08 -12.79 -0.73
CA ALA A 966 11.39 -13.59 -1.72
C ALA A 966 10.46 -14.61 -1.07
N ARG A 967 9.16 -14.51 -1.39
CA ARG A 967 8.11 -15.34 -0.82
C ARG A 967 6.88 -15.30 -1.69
N ALA A 968 6.25 -16.47 -1.85
CA ALA A 968 4.92 -16.56 -2.43
C ALA A 968 4.09 -17.62 -1.73
N VAL A 969 2.78 -17.39 -1.65
CA VAL A 969 1.83 -18.23 -0.92
C VAL A 969 0.52 -18.29 -1.69
N TRP A 970 0.10 -19.49 -2.09
CA TRP A 970 -1.24 -19.75 -2.61
C TRP A 970 -2.28 -19.59 -1.51
N VAL A 971 -3.37 -18.87 -1.76
CA VAL A 971 -4.37 -18.53 -0.74
C VAL A 971 -5.66 -19.33 -0.95
N ASN A 972 -6.26 -19.80 0.14
CA ASN A 972 -7.54 -20.52 0.10
C ASN A 972 -8.68 -19.60 -0.33
N ILE A 973 -9.48 -20.05 -1.31
CA ILE A 973 -10.76 -19.45 -1.66
C ILE A 973 -11.85 -20.16 -0.85
N VAL A 974 -12.48 -19.47 0.09
CA VAL A 974 -13.53 -20.03 0.97
C VAL A 974 -14.94 -19.74 0.48
N SER A 975 -15.09 -18.77 -0.43
CA SER A 975 -16.35 -18.51 -1.12
C SER A 975 -16.07 -17.94 -2.50
N HIS A 976 -16.85 -18.37 -3.48
CA HIS A 976 -16.74 -17.94 -4.87
C HIS A 976 -18.14 -17.73 -5.44
N SER A 977 -18.37 -16.54 -5.98
CA SER A 977 -19.52 -16.22 -6.82
C SER A 977 -19.04 -15.42 -8.04
N PRO A 978 -19.86 -15.30 -9.10
CA PRO A 978 -19.50 -14.46 -10.25
C PRO A 978 -19.06 -13.06 -9.81
N GLY A 979 -17.86 -12.65 -10.23
CA GLY A 979 -17.26 -11.35 -9.92
C GLY A 979 -16.84 -11.13 -8.46
N ARG A 980 -16.88 -12.16 -7.59
CA ARG A 980 -16.48 -12.04 -6.18
C ARG A 980 -15.82 -13.30 -5.62
N LEU A 981 -14.71 -13.12 -4.91
CA LEU A 981 -14.04 -14.16 -4.12
C LEU A 981 -13.97 -13.74 -2.65
N VAL A 982 -14.00 -14.71 -1.74
CA VAL A 982 -13.57 -14.54 -0.36
C VAL A 982 -12.36 -15.42 -0.13
N LEU A 983 -11.25 -14.78 0.23
CA LEU A 983 -9.95 -15.41 0.46
C LEU A 983 -9.71 -15.53 1.95
N GLN A 984 -9.25 -16.69 2.40
CA GLN A 984 -8.81 -16.91 3.79
C GLN A 984 -7.30 -16.72 3.88
N MET A 985 -6.87 -15.61 4.47
CA MET A 985 -5.45 -15.36 4.70
C MET A 985 -4.87 -16.40 5.67
N PRO A 986 -3.61 -16.83 5.49
CA PRO A 986 -2.97 -17.78 6.40
C PRO A 986 -3.00 -17.30 7.85
N ASP A 987 -3.30 -18.20 8.77
CA ASP A 987 -3.36 -17.95 10.23
C ASP A 987 -1.99 -18.00 10.90
N ASN A 988 -0.97 -18.47 10.19
CA ASN A 988 0.41 -18.50 10.64
C ASN A 988 1.22 -17.34 10.04
N ARG A 989 1.56 -16.35 10.89
CA ARG A 989 2.41 -15.20 10.52
C ARG A 989 3.81 -15.56 9.99
N ASN A 990 4.30 -16.77 10.25
CA ASN A 990 5.58 -17.24 9.71
C ASN A 990 5.48 -17.63 8.22
N VAL A 991 4.27 -17.96 7.76
CA VAL A 991 3.96 -18.28 6.36
C VAL A 991 3.90 -17.00 5.54
N VAL A 992 3.32 -15.93 6.09
CA VAL A 992 3.23 -14.61 5.45
C VAL A 992 3.74 -13.53 6.41
N PRO A 993 5.08 -13.36 6.54
CA PRO A 993 5.64 -12.33 7.40
C PRO A 993 5.15 -10.93 7.00
N GLN A 994 5.10 -10.02 7.97
CA GLN A 994 4.64 -8.65 7.76
C GLN A 994 5.31 -7.99 6.53
N GLY A 995 4.54 -7.30 5.70
CA GLY A 995 5.07 -6.60 4.52
C GLY A 995 4.07 -6.35 3.40
N MET A 996 4.59 -5.92 2.24
CA MET A 996 3.78 -5.68 1.04
C MET A 996 3.79 -6.91 0.12
N TYR A 997 2.61 -7.31 -0.32
CA TYR A 997 2.42 -8.44 -1.22
C TYR A 997 1.57 -8.03 -2.41
N PHE A 998 1.95 -8.47 -3.60
CA PHE A 998 1.02 -8.59 -4.71
C PHE A 998 -0.01 -9.67 -4.38
N LEU A 999 -1.28 -9.28 -4.34
CA LEU A 999 -2.42 -10.15 -4.37
C LEU A 999 -2.87 -10.29 -5.83
N ASN A 1000 -2.78 -11.52 -6.34
CA ASN A 1000 -3.22 -11.87 -7.68
C ASN A 1000 -4.34 -12.91 -7.63
N ILE A 1001 -5.19 -12.87 -8.65
CA ILE A 1001 -6.18 -13.90 -8.94
C ILE A 1001 -5.90 -14.48 -10.32
N LEU A 1002 -6.16 -15.77 -10.50
CA LEU A 1002 -5.94 -16.47 -11.77
C LEU A 1002 -7.17 -17.25 -12.19
N THR A 1003 -7.39 -17.30 -13.50
CA THR A 1003 -8.36 -18.19 -14.13
C THR A 1003 -7.91 -19.65 -14.05
N ARG A 1004 -8.82 -20.57 -14.35
CA ARG A 1004 -8.55 -22.01 -14.45
C ARG A 1004 -7.43 -22.32 -15.44
N ASN A 1005 -7.38 -21.60 -16.56
CA ASN A 1005 -6.30 -21.73 -17.55
C ASN A 1005 -4.97 -21.09 -17.12
N GLY A 1006 -4.94 -20.44 -15.95
CA GLY A 1006 -3.76 -19.80 -15.40
C GLY A 1006 -3.51 -18.42 -15.97
N VAL A 1007 -4.55 -17.72 -16.45
CA VAL A 1007 -4.45 -16.33 -16.89
C VAL A 1007 -4.50 -15.43 -15.64
N PRO A 1008 -3.48 -14.62 -15.36
CA PRO A 1008 -3.47 -13.74 -14.20
C PRO A 1008 -4.26 -12.46 -14.43
N ALA A 1009 -4.64 -11.78 -13.34
CA ALA A 1009 -5.30 -10.49 -13.39
C ALA A 1009 -4.52 -9.46 -14.22
N SER A 1010 -5.22 -8.55 -14.90
CA SER A 1010 -4.64 -7.46 -15.72
C SER A 1010 -3.68 -6.59 -14.92
N LYS A 1011 -4.02 -6.34 -13.66
CA LYS A 1011 -3.24 -5.64 -12.65
C LYS A 1011 -3.49 -6.28 -11.28
N MET A 1012 -2.41 -6.75 -10.66
CA MET A 1012 -2.39 -7.22 -9.27
C MET A 1012 -2.63 -6.06 -8.31
N HIS A 1013 -3.27 -6.37 -7.19
CA HIS A 1013 -3.45 -5.41 -6.09
C HIS A 1013 -2.30 -5.54 -5.09
N ILE A 1014 -1.70 -4.44 -4.64
CA ILE A 1014 -0.69 -4.51 -3.57
C ILE A 1014 -1.39 -4.35 -2.22
N ILE A 1015 -1.31 -5.39 -1.40
CA ILE A 1015 -1.90 -5.44 -0.06
C ILE A 1015 -0.80 -5.36 1.01
N GLN A 1016 -1.04 -4.55 2.04
CA GLN A 1016 -0.20 -4.48 3.24
C GLN A 1016 -0.64 -5.56 4.23
N TYR A 1017 0.22 -6.53 4.49
CA TYR A 1017 -0.06 -7.65 5.39
C TYR A 1017 0.56 -7.39 6.77
N TYR A 1018 -0.29 -7.39 7.80
CA TYR A 1018 0.06 -7.10 9.19
C TYR A 1018 0.08 -8.34 10.09
#